data_AF-D1BV06-F1
#
_entry.id   AF-D1BV06-F1
#
_cell.length_a   1.000
_cell.length_b   1.000
_cell.length_c   1.000
_cell.angle_alpha   90.00
_cell.angle_beta   90.00
_cell.angle_gamma   90.00
#
_symmetry.space_group_name_H-M   'P 1'
#
loop_
_entity.id
_entity.type
_entity.pdbx_description
1 polymer ?
#
loop_
_entity_poly.entity_id
_entity_poly.type
_entity_poly.pdbx_seq_one_letter_code
_entity_poly.pdbx_strand_id
1 'polypeptide(L)'
;MVNAARRTPPAWVRWTLVGVLALVASLGFGVLTASADLSLGPHEARYEITTSGEVAADLGPLGTLRVDSPAGPLGVDVTIREIPADLAQIDRSTTLEDLSVDLQSYLQFFASPDVTIREVTSALVVDAVRRTAVALVVLAVAGAGLWFLVGAVRRRELAARVAPRTWEVAAGVAVLALLAGTLVADDRETPSNTPTSPVFAGTAFEGARITGRLAGVIDTYGAQLLGIYRSNEEFYADARTSLQEAWDRQARVDVALARMRERSLTTLTGTTAQPSDAATSDAATADVATPDAATPDAATPDPATPDPATPDAATPDPATPDPAASASPSAPAASGTPTPDVSPSGEPSAEVSTPSPTPEEDLVTLLVVSDLHCNMSMTPLIRDVAANAGAAAILDAGDTTMNGTAVERVCVNSFASARPQGVEMIAADGNHDSQVIADAQRGQGITVLEGSVVEVDGVRILGDRDPHETRVGGGTSVREETLEEVGERLAATACEDDVDLLLIHTPAVGNAALESGCVPFQVSGHTHRRHDPFAFGLGLRYVNGSTAGAASGQPTVGPLHGTAEMTLLRFDPVARRFVDWKLVEVFPDATAQVSPWQEMPAAPEPVEVEDGEGDGDRDDQTGDEQPTPGDEQPSGDAESSDAESGDAESGDAESGDAESGDAGSGDDAQPSDDEPAADGDHPADGDQPADDAADASQP
;
A
#
# COMPACT_ATOMS: atom_id res chain seq x y z
N MET A 1 85.40 15.38 -8.88
CA MET A 1 84.29 15.54 -7.92
C MET A 1 84.63 14.72 -6.69
N VAL A 2 84.75 15.38 -5.54
CA VAL A 2 85.15 14.78 -4.26
C VAL A 2 84.05 13.80 -3.84
N ASN A 3 84.40 12.53 -3.63
CA ASN A 3 83.52 11.54 -3.01
C ASN A 3 83.14 12.06 -1.62
N ALA A 4 81.95 12.65 -1.50
CA ALA A 4 81.37 12.97 -0.21
C ALA A 4 81.37 11.68 0.61
N ALA A 5 82.10 11.66 1.73
CA ALA A 5 82.10 10.53 2.64
C ALA A 5 80.65 10.23 3.01
N ARG A 6 80.09 9.14 2.45
CA ARG A 6 78.71 8.74 2.72
C ARG A 6 78.61 8.49 4.21
N ARG A 7 78.01 9.44 4.94
CA ARG A 7 77.82 9.33 6.38
C ARG A 7 76.94 8.12 6.62
N THR A 8 77.50 7.08 7.24
CA THR A 8 76.72 5.94 7.70
C THR A 8 75.66 6.44 8.66
N PRO A 9 74.37 6.28 8.36
CA PRO A 9 73.32 6.71 9.27
C PRO A 9 73.49 5.95 10.60
N PRO A 10 73.21 6.61 11.74
CA PRO A 10 73.32 5.98 13.04
C PRO A 10 72.39 4.76 13.12
N ALA A 11 72.76 3.79 13.95
CA ALA A 11 72.09 2.49 14.00
C ALA A 11 70.57 2.61 14.23
N TRP A 12 70.12 3.58 15.04
CA TRP A 12 68.70 3.81 15.28
C TRP A 12 67.94 4.16 13.99
N VAL A 13 68.46 5.05 13.14
CA VAL A 13 67.83 5.40 11.84
C VAL A 13 67.67 4.18 10.95
N ARG A 14 68.67 3.30 10.93
CA ARG A 14 68.65 2.08 10.11
C ARG A 14 67.59 1.09 10.57
N TRP A 15 67.47 0.89 11.89
CA TRP A 15 66.45 0.03 12.46
C TRP A 15 65.05 0.61 12.33
N THR A 16 64.89 1.92 12.50
CA THR A 16 63.63 2.62 12.24
C THR A 16 63.19 2.44 10.79
N LEU A 17 64.11 2.60 9.82
CA LEU A 17 63.77 2.44 8.41
C LEU A 17 63.35 1.01 8.07
N VAL A 18 64.03 0.00 8.60
CA VAL A 18 63.63 -1.41 8.45
C VAL A 18 62.26 -1.65 9.08
N GLY A 19 62.00 -1.10 10.27
CA GLY A 19 60.71 -1.19 10.93
C GLY A 19 59.58 -0.53 10.12
N VAL A 20 59.82 0.66 9.56
CA VAL A 20 58.86 1.36 8.70
C VAL A 20 58.58 0.58 7.42
N LEU A 21 59.59 0.05 6.74
CA LEU A 21 59.40 -0.75 5.53
C LEU A 21 58.62 -2.05 5.83
N ALA A 22 58.95 -2.72 6.94
CA ALA A 22 58.22 -3.91 7.39
C ALA A 22 56.76 -3.59 7.71
N LEU A 23 56.50 -2.44 8.36
CA LEU A 23 55.16 -1.95 8.65
C LEU A 23 54.38 -1.65 7.37
N VAL A 24 54.96 -0.90 6.44
CA VAL A 24 54.29 -0.54 5.17
C VAL A 24 53.98 -1.79 4.34
N ALA A 25 54.93 -2.73 4.24
CA ALA A 25 54.71 -3.99 3.52
C ALA A 25 53.64 -4.85 4.20
N SER A 26 53.66 -4.95 5.53
CA SER A 26 52.66 -5.72 6.29
C SER A 26 51.28 -5.07 6.23
N LEU A 27 51.21 -3.74 6.21
CA LEU A 27 49.97 -2.99 6.09
C LEU A 27 49.37 -3.18 4.69
N GLY A 28 50.19 -3.06 3.63
CA GLY A 28 49.76 -3.35 2.27
C GLY A 28 49.25 -4.79 2.12
N PHE A 29 49.97 -5.77 2.67
CA PHE A 29 49.52 -7.16 2.71
C PHE A 29 48.21 -7.33 3.48
N GLY A 30 48.09 -6.71 4.66
CA GLY A 30 46.90 -6.81 5.49
C GLY A 30 45.66 -6.25 4.81
N VAL A 31 45.77 -5.07 4.19
CA VAL A 31 44.66 -4.44 3.47
C VAL A 31 44.30 -5.23 2.21
N LEU A 32 45.27 -5.57 1.36
CA LEU A 32 45.01 -6.22 0.07
C LEU A 32 44.57 -7.69 0.20
N THR A 33 44.66 -8.28 1.39
CA THR A 33 44.22 -9.66 1.63
C THR A 33 43.11 -9.75 2.67
N ALA A 34 42.55 -8.60 3.09
CA ALA A 34 41.48 -8.58 4.08
C ALA A 34 40.22 -9.24 3.51
N SER A 35 39.61 -10.08 4.32
CA SER A 35 38.35 -10.76 3.98
C SER A 35 37.45 -10.83 5.21
N ALA A 36 36.15 -10.72 5.02
CA ALA A 36 35.15 -10.90 6.07
C ALA A 36 34.02 -11.80 5.58
N ASP A 37 33.57 -12.72 6.42
CA ASP A 37 32.35 -13.49 6.20
C ASP A 37 31.26 -12.85 7.09
N LEU A 38 30.20 -12.30 6.46
CA LEU A 38 29.08 -11.60 7.13
C LEU A 38 27.77 -11.94 6.42
N SER A 39 26.63 -11.66 7.05
CA SER A 39 25.32 -11.86 6.44
C SER A 39 24.94 -10.75 5.46
N LEU A 40 24.36 -11.12 4.33
CA LEU A 40 23.66 -10.23 3.39
C LEU A 40 22.20 -10.69 3.31
N GLY A 41 21.33 -10.11 4.14
CA GLY A 41 19.99 -10.65 4.35
C GLY A 41 20.07 -12.06 4.98
N PRO A 42 19.30 -13.05 4.51
CA PRO A 42 19.35 -14.44 5.00
C PRO A 42 20.55 -15.24 4.46
N HIS A 43 21.35 -14.66 3.55
CA HIS A 43 22.50 -15.33 2.96
C HIS A 43 23.78 -15.04 3.74
N GLU A 44 24.67 -16.02 3.83
CA GLU A 44 26.07 -15.73 4.11
C GLU A 44 26.72 -15.09 2.88
N ALA A 45 27.53 -14.07 3.08
CA ALA A 45 28.29 -13.41 2.04
C ALA A 45 29.75 -13.27 2.46
N ARG A 46 30.65 -13.51 1.51
CA ARG A 46 32.08 -13.28 1.69
C ARG A 46 32.49 -12.00 0.99
N TYR A 47 33.10 -11.11 1.74
CA TYR A 47 33.58 -9.81 1.31
C TYR A 47 35.11 -9.85 1.23
N GLU A 48 35.68 -9.58 0.07
CA GLU A 48 37.14 -9.54 -0.14
C GLU A 48 37.58 -8.20 -0.73
N ILE A 49 38.66 -7.62 -0.22
CA ILE A 49 39.18 -6.37 -0.77
C ILE A 49 39.84 -6.63 -2.13
N THR A 50 39.47 -5.82 -3.12
CA THR A 50 40.05 -5.85 -4.47
C THR A 50 40.65 -4.50 -4.85
N THR A 51 41.34 -4.43 -5.98
CA THR A 51 41.89 -3.19 -6.55
C THR A 51 41.15 -2.71 -7.80
N SER A 52 39.94 -3.24 -8.04
CA SER A 52 39.09 -2.88 -9.19
C SER A 52 38.57 -1.44 -9.10
N GLY A 53 38.41 -0.91 -7.89
CA GLY A 53 37.72 0.35 -7.65
C GLY A 53 36.20 0.25 -7.76
N GLU A 54 35.66 -0.98 -7.78
CA GLU A 54 34.23 -1.28 -7.86
C GLU A 54 33.83 -2.23 -6.73
N VAL A 55 32.60 -2.12 -6.27
CA VAL A 55 31.96 -3.16 -5.46
C VAL A 55 31.23 -4.09 -6.42
N ALA A 56 31.66 -5.34 -6.48
CA ALA A 56 31.09 -6.37 -7.33
C ALA A 56 30.41 -7.42 -6.46
N ALA A 57 29.12 -7.66 -6.65
CA ALA A 57 28.39 -8.74 -6.02
C ALA A 57 28.13 -9.86 -7.03
N ASP A 58 28.69 -11.04 -6.74
CA ASP A 58 28.47 -12.24 -7.53
C ASP A 58 27.24 -12.98 -7.02
N LEU A 59 26.21 -13.03 -7.87
CA LEU A 59 24.94 -13.72 -7.65
C LEU A 59 24.95 -15.12 -8.28
N GLY A 60 26.14 -15.63 -8.64
CA GLY A 60 26.36 -16.94 -9.22
C GLY A 60 25.71 -17.07 -10.60
N PRO A 61 24.85 -18.09 -10.86
CA PRO A 61 24.25 -18.31 -12.18
C PRO A 61 23.33 -17.19 -12.68
N LEU A 62 23.01 -16.22 -11.82
CA LEU A 62 22.18 -15.05 -12.15
C LEU A 62 23.01 -13.92 -12.77
N GLY A 63 24.32 -13.90 -12.52
CA GLY A 63 25.25 -12.90 -13.03
C GLY A 63 25.85 -12.04 -11.91
N THR A 64 26.39 -10.87 -12.28
CA THR A 64 27.05 -9.97 -11.32
C THR A 64 26.43 -8.58 -11.33
N LEU A 65 26.33 -7.98 -10.15
CA LEU A 65 25.95 -6.59 -9.93
C LEU A 65 27.20 -5.78 -9.57
N ARG A 66 27.51 -4.72 -10.32
CA ARG A 66 28.70 -3.87 -10.09
C ARG A 66 28.30 -2.42 -9.87
N VAL A 67 28.91 -1.78 -8.88
CA VAL A 67 28.74 -0.34 -8.57
C VAL A 67 30.10 0.28 -8.25
N ASP A 68 30.26 1.58 -8.50
CA ASP A 68 31.52 2.28 -8.22
C ASP A 68 31.81 2.33 -6.72
N SER A 69 33.07 2.05 -6.36
CA SER A 69 33.47 2.06 -4.95
C SER A 69 33.64 3.48 -4.44
N PRO A 70 33.04 3.83 -3.27
CA PRO A 70 33.29 5.11 -2.63
C PRO A 70 34.74 5.25 -2.11
N ALA A 71 35.50 4.14 -2.02
CA ALA A 71 36.87 4.11 -1.54
C ALA A 71 37.93 4.37 -2.64
N GLY A 72 37.52 4.79 -3.85
CA GLY A 72 38.42 5.10 -4.95
C GLY A 72 39.04 3.85 -5.57
N PRO A 73 40.37 3.63 -5.51
CA PRO A 73 41.02 2.50 -6.17
C PRO A 73 40.82 1.13 -5.46
N LEU A 74 40.19 1.11 -4.29
CA LEU A 74 39.87 -0.12 -3.57
C LEU A 74 38.44 -0.53 -3.86
N GLY A 75 38.26 -1.76 -4.31
CA GLY A 75 36.97 -2.40 -4.51
C GLY A 75 36.67 -3.45 -3.43
N VAL A 76 35.47 -4.03 -3.50
CA VAL A 76 35.08 -5.18 -2.69
C VAL A 76 34.38 -6.18 -3.58
N ASP A 77 34.85 -7.42 -3.59
CA ASP A 77 34.12 -8.54 -4.19
C ASP A 77 33.24 -9.18 -3.12
N VAL A 78 31.98 -9.40 -3.44
CA VAL A 78 30.94 -9.94 -2.56
C VAL A 78 30.41 -11.22 -3.18
N THR A 79 30.89 -12.36 -2.68
CA THR A 79 30.38 -13.66 -3.11
C THR A 79 29.23 -14.07 -2.20
N ILE A 80 28.01 -14.14 -2.73
CA ILE A 80 26.82 -14.57 -1.98
C ILE A 80 26.78 -16.10 -1.96
N ARG A 81 26.65 -16.66 -0.76
CA ARG A 81 26.59 -18.12 -0.51
C ARG A 81 25.16 -18.58 -0.26
N GLU A 82 24.99 -19.89 -0.14
CA GLU A 82 23.73 -20.52 0.24
C GLU A 82 23.27 -20.05 1.63
N ILE A 83 21.96 -20.15 1.87
CA ILE A 83 21.38 -19.94 3.21
C ILE A 83 21.95 -21.02 4.13
N PRO A 84 22.49 -20.68 5.31
CA PRO A 84 23.08 -21.63 6.24
C PRO A 84 22.18 -22.86 6.49
N ALA A 85 22.78 -24.05 6.52
CA ALA A 85 22.03 -25.31 6.61
C ALA A 85 21.25 -25.46 7.94
N ASP A 86 21.64 -24.70 8.96
CA ASP A 86 20.97 -24.51 10.24
C ASP A 86 19.67 -23.69 10.13
N LEU A 87 19.54 -22.82 9.13
CA LEU A 87 18.28 -22.14 8.76
C LEU A 87 17.44 -22.98 7.78
N ALA A 88 18.08 -23.82 6.95
CA ALA A 88 17.38 -24.68 5.98
C ALA A 88 16.78 -25.98 6.55
N GLN A 89 17.07 -26.34 7.81
CA GLN A 89 16.67 -27.62 8.43
C GLN A 89 15.56 -27.50 9.50
N ILE A 90 14.73 -26.46 9.47
CA ILE A 90 13.74 -26.23 10.52
C ILE A 90 12.33 -26.69 10.09
N ASP A 91 11.63 -27.38 11.01
CA ASP A 91 10.30 -27.98 10.85
C ASP A 91 9.22 -26.99 10.36
N ARG A 92 8.21 -27.51 9.62
CA ARG A 92 7.15 -26.75 8.93
C ARG A 92 6.28 -25.83 9.82
N SER A 93 6.46 -25.83 11.13
CA SER A 93 5.68 -25.04 12.10
C SER A 93 6.31 -23.71 12.52
N THR A 94 7.60 -23.46 12.27
CA THR A 94 8.30 -22.19 12.64
C THR A 94 8.61 -21.31 11.44
N THR A 95 8.20 -21.73 10.24
CA THR A 95 8.54 -21.08 8.97
C THR A 95 8.05 -19.64 8.86
N LEU A 96 6.91 -19.28 9.49
CA LEU A 96 6.33 -17.94 9.39
C LEU A 96 7.09 -16.88 10.20
N GLU A 97 7.59 -17.23 11.39
CA GLU A 97 8.41 -16.34 12.20
C GLU A 97 9.78 -16.13 11.54
N ASP A 98 10.39 -17.20 11.04
CA ASP A 98 11.69 -17.15 10.39
C ASP A 98 11.63 -16.41 9.03
N LEU A 99 10.56 -16.60 8.23
CA LEU A 99 10.29 -15.80 7.03
C LEU A 99 10.12 -14.31 7.35
N SER A 100 9.57 -13.96 8.52
CA SER A 100 9.43 -12.57 8.96
C SER A 100 10.77 -11.95 9.36
N VAL A 101 11.68 -12.75 9.94
CA VAL A 101 13.07 -12.34 10.24
C VAL A 101 13.87 -12.17 8.95
N ASP A 102 13.71 -13.08 7.99
CA ASP A 102 14.36 -13.00 6.68
C ASP A 102 13.86 -11.78 5.89
N LEU A 103 12.55 -11.53 5.90
CA LEU A 103 11.95 -10.34 5.27
C LEU A 103 12.41 -9.05 5.95
N GLN A 104 12.44 -8.99 7.30
CA GLN A 104 13.00 -7.85 8.03
C GLN A 104 14.47 -7.62 7.67
N SER A 105 15.24 -8.68 7.47
CA SER A 105 16.65 -8.61 7.10
C SER A 105 16.84 -8.04 5.68
N TYR A 106 16.00 -8.44 4.72
CA TYR A 106 15.97 -7.80 3.40
C TYR A 106 15.49 -6.34 3.45
N LEU A 107 14.39 -6.08 4.16
CA LEU A 107 13.84 -4.73 4.29
C LEU A 107 14.83 -3.77 4.96
N GLN A 108 15.57 -4.22 5.98
CA GLN A 108 16.62 -3.43 6.62
C GLN A 108 17.77 -3.10 5.67
N PHE A 109 18.19 -4.06 4.83
CA PHE A 109 19.22 -3.83 3.81
C PHE A 109 18.80 -2.76 2.80
N PHE A 110 17.56 -2.81 2.31
CA PHE A 110 17.04 -1.82 1.35
C PHE A 110 16.68 -0.49 2.00
N ALA A 111 16.16 -0.48 3.23
CA ALA A 111 15.74 0.73 3.94
C ALA A 111 16.90 1.49 4.60
N SER A 112 18.02 0.83 4.92
CA SER A 112 19.15 1.43 5.64
C SER A 112 20.51 0.81 5.24
N PRO A 113 20.93 0.90 3.96
CA PRO A 113 22.15 0.28 3.46
C PRO A 113 23.42 0.75 4.18
N ASP A 114 23.43 1.97 4.74
CA ASP A 114 24.56 2.54 5.49
C ASP A 114 24.95 1.74 6.75
N VAL A 115 24.02 0.98 7.33
CA VAL A 115 24.31 0.16 8.51
C VAL A 115 25.14 -1.05 8.10
N THR A 116 24.70 -1.78 7.08
CA THR A 116 25.40 -2.96 6.54
C THR A 116 26.78 -2.58 6.01
N ILE A 117 26.89 -1.46 5.27
CA ILE A 117 28.18 -0.98 4.75
C ILE A 117 29.18 -0.71 5.89
N ARG A 118 28.74 -0.08 6.98
CA ARG A 118 29.61 0.21 8.14
C ARG A 118 30.06 -1.07 8.84
N GLU A 119 29.16 -2.05 8.97
CA GLU A 119 29.48 -3.34 9.57
C GLU A 119 30.53 -4.08 8.75
N VAL A 120 30.32 -4.22 7.43
CA VAL A 120 31.28 -4.82 6.49
C VAL A 120 32.62 -4.09 6.53
N THR A 121 32.61 -2.76 6.47
CA THR A 121 33.84 -1.94 6.54
C THR A 121 34.58 -2.19 7.85
N SER A 122 33.87 -2.25 8.98
CA SER A 122 34.49 -2.49 10.28
C SER A 122 35.13 -3.88 10.37
N ALA A 123 34.46 -4.91 9.85
CA ALA A 123 34.98 -6.28 9.83
C ALA A 123 36.23 -6.40 8.94
N LEU A 124 36.20 -5.79 7.75
CA LEU A 124 37.36 -5.75 6.85
C LEU A 124 38.55 -5.01 7.46
N VAL A 125 38.32 -3.89 8.16
CA VAL A 125 39.39 -3.16 8.86
C VAL A 125 39.98 -3.98 10.00
N VAL A 126 39.14 -4.67 10.78
CA VAL A 126 39.60 -5.54 11.87
C VAL A 126 40.45 -6.70 11.33
N ASP A 127 40.01 -7.35 10.24
CA ASP A 127 40.78 -8.42 9.61
C ASP A 127 42.10 -7.90 9.00
N ALA A 128 42.07 -6.74 8.34
CA ALA A 128 43.27 -6.10 7.79
C ALA A 128 44.32 -5.81 8.89
N VAL A 129 43.89 -5.29 10.04
CA VAL A 129 44.78 -5.03 11.19
C VAL A 129 45.33 -6.32 11.75
N ARG A 130 44.50 -7.36 11.88
CA ARG A 130 44.91 -8.68 12.36
C ARG A 130 45.98 -9.29 11.44
N ARG A 131 45.74 -9.30 10.13
CA ARG A 131 46.69 -9.80 9.12
C ARG A 131 47.99 -9.00 9.11
N THR A 132 47.90 -7.67 9.23
CA THR A 132 49.07 -6.79 9.37
C THR A 132 49.91 -7.17 10.60
N ALA A 133 49.26 -7.37 11.76
CA ALA A 133 49.95 -7.74 12.99
C ALA A 133 50.60 -9.13 12.89
N VAL A 134 49.91 -10.11 12.29
CA VAL A 134 50.46 -11.45 12.04
C VAL A 134 51.67 -11.36 11.09
N ALA A 135 51.57 -10.64 9.99
CA ALA A 135 52.66 -10.44 9.04
C ALA A 135 53.88 -9.78 9.72
N LEU A 136 53.67 -8.78 10.57
CA LEU A 136 54.72 -8.14 11.36
C LEU A 136 55.41 -9.14 12.32
N VAL A 137 54.64 -9.97 13.02
CA VAL A 137 55.19 -10.98 13.92
C VAL A 137 56.00 -12.00 13.14
N VAL A 138 55.50 -12.48 11.99
CA VAL A 138 56.22 -13.41 11.12
C VAL A 138 57.52 -12.79 10.62
N LEU A 139 57.50 -11.56 10.13
CA LEU A 139 58.71 -10.85 9.69
C LEU A 139 59.70 -10.63 10.84
N ALA A 140 59.22 -10.32 12.05
CA ALA A 140 60.07 -10.15 13.22
C ALA A 140 60.73 -11.47 13.65
N VAL A 141 59.97 -12.57 13.68
CA VAL A 141 60.46 -13.91 14.03
C VAL A 141 61.45 -14.42 12.97
N ALA A 142 61.11 -14.29 11.69
CA ALA A 142 62.00 -14.66 10.60
C ALA A 142 63.28 -13.82 10.60
N GLY A 143 63.16 -12.50 10.82
CA GLY A 143 64.28 -11.58 10.95
C GLY A 143 65.17 -11.92 12.14
N ALA A 144 64.60 -12.23 13.30
CA ALA A 144 65.33 -12.66 14.49
C ALA A 144 66.03 -14.01 14.26
N GLY A 145 65.32 -15.00 13.68
CA GLY A 145 65.88 -16.31 13.34
C GLY A 145 67.07 -16.19 12.40
N LEU A 146 66.94 -15.41 11.31
CA LEU A 146 68.03 -15.13 10.39
C LEU A 146 69.18 -14.40 11.11
N TRP A 147 68.87 -13.45 11.98
CA TRP A 147 69.87 -12.74 12.77
C TRP A 147 70.69 -13.70 13.65
N PHE A 148 70.05 -14.67 14.31
CA PHE A 148 70.73 -15.69 15.11
C PHE A 148 71.55 -16.65 14.24
N LEU A 149 70.99 -17.14 13.13
CA LEU A 149 71.65 -18.08 12.20
C LEU A 149 72.92 -17.51 11.55
N VAL A 150 72.94 -16.22 11.22
CA VAL A 150 74.11 -15.56 10.59
C VAL A 150 75.30 -15.42 11.55
N GLY A 151 75.06 -15.35 12.86
CA GLY A 151 76.10 -15.27 13.89
C GLY A 151 76.84 -13.92 14.00
N ALA A 152 77.44 -13.64 15.16
CA ALA A 152 77.96 -12.31 15.51
C ALA A 152 79.09 -11.80 14.60
N VAL A 153 79.94 -12.70 14.09
CA VAL A 153 81.10 -12.35 13.24
C VAL A 153 80.62 -11.89 11.86
N ARG A 154 79.78 -12.69 11.20
CA ARG A 154 79.28 -12.42 9.86
C ARG A 154 78.32 -11.23 9.83
N ARG A 155 77.57 -10.99 10.93
CA ARG A 155 76.77 -9.77 11.13
C ARG A 155 77.62 -8.49 11.08
N ARG A 156 78.80 -8.47 11.70
CA ARG A 156 79.69 -7.29 11.69
C ARG A 156 80.27 -7.04 10.29
N GLU A 157 80.62 -8.11 9.57
CA GLU A 157 81.11 -8.03 8.19
C GLU A 157 80.03 -7.49 7.23
N LEU A 158 78.81 -8.02 7.31
CA LEU A 158 77.66 -7.54 6.55
C LEU A 158 77.32 -6.10 6.90
N ALA A 159 77.31 -5.73 8.19
CA ALA A 159 77.04 -4.37 8.63
C ALA A 159 78.08 -3.38 8.07
N ALA A 160 79.37 -3.75 8.00
CA ALA A 160 80.41 -2.90 7.43
C ALA A 160 80.21 -2.63 5.92
N ARG A 161 79.64 -3.59 5.17
CA ARG A 161 79.37 -3.44 3.73
C ARG A 161 78.03 -2.77 3.43
N VAL A 162 77.00 -3.04 4.23
CA VAL A 162 75.61 -2.59 3.97
C VAL A 162 75.31 -1.23 4.61
N ALA A 163 75.87 -0.92 5.80
CA ALA A 163 75.57 0.34 6.50
C ALA A 163 75.85 1.61 5.68
N PRO A 164 76.95 1.71 4.90
CA PRO A 164 77.23 2.89 4.07
C PRO A 164 76.25 3.06 2.90
N ARG A 165 75.52 1.99 2.54
CA ARG A 165 74.55 1.94 1.44
C ARG A 165 73.11 1.87 1.93
N THR A 166 72.86 2.20 3.21
CA THR A 166 71.51 2.10 3.82
C THR A 166 70.44 2.77 2.95
N TRP A 167 70.69 3.99 2.45
CA TRP A 167 69.71 4.71 1.63
C TRP A 167 69.49 4.08 0.24
N GLU A 168 70.52 3.49 -0.38
CA GLU A 168 70.39 2.79 -1.66
C GLU A 168 69.60 1.49 -1.49
N VAL A 169 69.86 0.75 -0.40
CA VAL A 169 69.12 -0.48 -0.07
C VAL A 169 67.67 -0.15 0.31
N ALA A 170 67.46 0.90 1.11
CA ALA A 170 66.14 1.39 1.47
C ALA A 170 65.32 1.79 0.24
N ALA A 171 65.92 2.58 -0.66
CA ALA A 171 65.29 2.98 -1.91
C ALA A 171 65.02 1.79 -2.81
N GLY A 172 65.96 0.84 -2.92
CA GLY A 172 65.78 -0.39 -3.69
C GLY A 172 64.63 -1.25 -3.15
N VAL A 173 64.53 -1.42 -1.83
CA VAL A 173 63.42 -2.15 -1.19
C VAL A 173 62.10 -1.39 -1.33
N ALA A 174 62.10 -0.07 -1.19
CA ALA A 174 60.92 0.75 -1.40
C ALA A 174 60.41 0.68 -2.84
N VAL A 175 61.31 0.71 -3.82
CA VAL A 175 60.97 0.53 -5.24
C VAL A 175 60.47 -0.89 -5.51
N LEU A 176 61.09 -1.92 -4.93
CA LEU A 176 60.59 -3.30 -5.01
C LEU A 176 59.21 -3.46 -4.37
N ALA A 177 58.95 -2.81 -3.24
CA ALA A 177 57.66 -2.82 -2.57
C ALA A 177 56.60 -2.05 -3.39
N LEU A 178 56.97 -0.92 -3.98
CA LEU A 178 56.12 -0.19 -4.94
C LEU A 178 55.82 -1.04 -6.17
N LEU A 179 56.83 -1.69 -6.76
CA LEU A 179 56.67 -2.57 -7.93
C LEU A 179 55.81 -3.79 -7.62
N ALA A 180 56.00 -4.41 -6.46
CA ALA A 180 55.14 -5.51 -6.00
C ALA A 180 53.70 -5.02 -5.78
N GLY A 181 53.52 -3.83 -5.19
CA GLY A 181 52.20 -3.21 -5.04
C GLY A 181 51.54 -2.88 -6.38
N THR A 182 52.30 -2.43 -7.38
CA THR A 182 51.77 -2.18 -8.73
C THR A 182 51.45 -3.46 -9.48
N LEU A 183 52.22 -4.54 -9.30
CA LEU A 183 51.96 -5.84 -9.92
C LEU A 183 50.71 -6.50 -9.35
N VAL A 184 50.44 -6.35 -8.05
CA VAL A 184 49.18 -6.78 -7.42
C VAL A 184 47.99 -5.92 -7.86
N ALA A 185 48.24 -4.67 -8.27
CA ALA A 185 47.22 -3.75 -8.77
C ALA A 185 46.99 -3.82 -10.29
N ASP A 186 47.72 -4.68 -11.01
CA ASP A 186 47.62 -4.82 -12.48
C ASP A 186 46.53 -5.81 -12.93
N ASP A 187 45.90 -6.53 -11.98
CA ASP A 187 44.66 -7.29 -12.20
C ASP A 187 43.42 -6.36 -12.22
N ARG A 188 43.57 -5.11 -12.66
CA ARG A 188 42.43 -4.27 -13.00
C ARG A 188 41.76 -4.89 -14.21
N GLU A 189 40.71 -5.67 -13.98
CA GLU A 189 39.73 -5.96 -15.02
C GLU A 189 39.32 -4.63 -15.65
N THR A 190 39.63 -4.47 -16.93
CA THR A 190 39.22 -3.31 -17.73
C THR A 190 37.73 -3.08 -17.49
N PRO A 191 37.28 -1.85 -17.16
CA PRO A 191 35.87 -1.61 -16.88
C PRO A 191 35.05 -2.11 -18.06
N SER A 192 34.21 -3.11 -17.81
CA SER A 192 33.31 -3.65 -18.82
C SER A 192 32.42 -2.51 -19.30
N ASN A 193 32.36 -2.28 -20.63
CA ASN A 193 31.45 -1.33 -21.29
C ASN A 193 29.96 -1.77 -21.16
N THR A 194 29.57 -2.33 -20.02
CA THR A 194 28.19 -2.68 -19.72
C THR A 194 27.44 -1.39 -19.43
N PRO A 195 26.36 -1.07 -20.17
CA PRO A 195 25.54 0.10 -19.90
C PRO A 195 25.00 0.08 -18.47
N THR A 196 24.87 1.26 -17.85
CA THR A 196 24.17 1.38 -16.57
C THR A 196 22.69 1.09 -16.78
N SER A 197 22.08 0.27 -15.93
CA SER A 197 20.66 -0.04 -16.10
C SER A 197 19.81 1.16 -15.66
N PRO A 198 18.87 1.65 -16.50
CA PRO A 198 18.01 2.77 -16.16
C PRO A 198 17.06 2.45 -14.99
N VAL A 199 16.90 1.16 -14.65
CA VAL A 199 16.03 0.69 -13.56
C VAL A 199 16.50 1.18 -12.19
N PHE A 200 17.80 1.45 -12.03
CA PHE A 200 18.35 1.91 -10.75
C PHE A 200 18.46 3.45 -10.63
N ALA A 201 18.03 4.20 -11.65
CA ALA A 201 18.07 5.67 -11.62
C ALA A 201 17.24 6.21 -10.44
N GLY A 202 17.83 7.07 -9.61
CA GLY A 202 17.18 7.62 -8.42
C GLY A 202 17.08 6.66 -7.23
N THR A 203 17.77 5.52 -7.26
CA THR A 203 17.85 4.56 -6.15
C THR A 203 19.25 4.57 -5.51
N ALA A 204 19.42 3.86 -4.38
CA ALA A 204 20.73 3.67 -3.75
C ALA A 204 21.75 2.93 -4.65
N PHE A 205 21.29 2.29 -5.73
CA PHE A 205 22.11 1.59 -6.71
C PHE A 205 22.26 2.38 -8.02
N GLU A 206 22.05 3.69 -8.01
CA GLU A 206 22.22 4.52 -9.20
C GLU A 206 23.63 4.33 -9.83
N GLY A 207 23.65 4.10 -11.14
CA GLY A 207 24.89 3.77 -11.86
C GLY A 207 25.29 2.29 -11.78
N ALA A 208 24.49 1.43 -11.14
CA ALA A 208 24.76 0.00 -11.10
C ALA A 208 24.66 -0.64 -12.49
N ARG A 209 25.55 -1.62 -12.70
CA ARG A 209 25.72 -2.39 -13.93
C ARG A 209 25.43 -3.85 -13.62
N ILE A 210 24.53 -4.48 -14.38
CA ILE A 210 24.15 -5.89 -14.19
C ILE A 210 24.58 -6.70 -15.40
N THR A 211 25.09 -7.90 -15.17
CA THR A 211 25.41 -8.87 -16.21
C THR A 211 24.66 -10.19 -15.99
N GLY A 212 24.72 -11.11 -16.95
CA GLY A 212 24.13 -12.44 -16.83
C GLY A 212 22.62 -12.49 -17.12
N ARG A 213 21.97 -13.58 -16.68
CA ARG A 213 20.55 -13.83 -16.96
C ARG A 213 19.64 -12.81 -16.27
N LEU A 214 20.06 -12.28 -15.12
CA LEU A 214 19.32 -11.28 -14.38
C LEU A 214 19.26 -9.94 -15.11
N ALA A 215 20.29 -9.58 -15.90
CA ALA A 215 20.27 -8.37 -16.71
C ALA A 215 19.11 -8.38 -17.73
N GLY A 216 18.92 -9.50 -18.43
CA GLY A 216 17.83 -9.64 -19.39
C GLY A 216 16.43 -9.56 -18.75
N VAL A 217 16.27 -10.13 -17.55
CA VAL A 217 15.01 -10.06 -16.78
C VAL A 217 14.76 -8.64 -16.28
N ILE A 218 15.76 -7.98 -15.69
CA ILE A 218 15.61 -6.63 -15.13
C ILE A 218 15.41 -5.59 -16.24
N ASP A 219 16.10 -5.69 -17.37
CA ASP A 219 15.91 -4.71 -18.45
C ASP A 219 14.55 -4.91 -19.15
N THR A 220 14.06 -6.15 -19.25
CA THR A 220 12.75 -6.44 -19.87
C THR A 220 11.60 -6.10 -18.92
N TYR A 221 11.64 -6.61 -17.70
CA TYR A 221 10.54 -6.50 -16.73
C TYR A 221 10.70 -5.32 -15.79
N GLY A 222 11.92 -4.89 -15.45
CA GLY A 222 12.15 -3.76 -14.55
C GLY A 222 11.71 -2.42 -15.14
N ALA A 223 11.95 -2.18 -16.44
CA ALA A 223 11.41 -1.00 -17.12
C ALA A 223 9.87 -1.02 -17.19
N GLN A 224 9.29 -2.21 -17.41
CA GLN A 224 7.83 -2.39 -17.41
C GLN A 224 7.23 -2.17 -16.01
N LEU A 225 7.84 -2.72 -14.96
CA LEU A 225 7.43 -2.55 -13.57
C LEU A 225 7.54 -1.09 -13.11
N LEU A 226 8.61 -0.39 -13.49
CA LEU A 226 8.74 1.05 -13.24
C LEU A 226 7.70 1.86 -14.01
N GLY A 227 7.37 1.46 -15.24
CA GLY A 227 6.28 2.06 -16.02
C GLY A 227 4.94 1.90 -15.31
N ILE A 228 4.63 0.69 -14.82
CA ILE A 228 3.41 0.41 -14.05
C ILE A 228 3.38 1.24 -12.76
N TYR A 229 4.49 1.29 -12.02
CA TYR A 229 4.59 2.10 -10.81
C TYR A 229 4.35 3.59 -11.09
N ARG A 230 5.01 4.17 -12.09
CA ARG A 230 4.83 5.59 -12.46
C ARG A 230 3.40 5.87 -12.91
N SER A 231 2.83 5.00 -13.73
CA SER A 231 1.43 5.13 -14.17
C SER A 231 0.47 5.05 -12.98
N ASN A 232 0.77 4.24 -11.97
CA ASN A 232 -0.01 4.16 -10.74
C ASN A 232 0.07 5.48 -9.94
N GLU A 233 1.28 6.01 -9.74
CA GLU A 233 1.47 7.30 -9.07
C GLU A 233 0.76 8.46 -9.79
N GLU A 234 0.85 8.50 -11.13
CA GLU A 234 0.14 9.47 -11.96
C GLU A 234 -1.38 9.35 -11.79
N PHE A 235 -1.93 8.14 -11.86
CA PHE A 235 -3.36 7.88 -11.64
C PHE A 235 -3.85 8.44 -10.30
N TYR A 236 -3.15 8.15 -9.19
CA TYR A 236 -3.59 8.62 -7.86
C TYR A 236 -3.35 10.11 -7.65
N ALA A 237 -2.36 10.72 -8.32
CA ALA A 237 -2.20 12.16 -8.33
C ALA A 237 -3.35 12.87 -9.06
N ASP A 238 -3.78 12.34 -10.20
CA ASP A 238 -4.92 12.85 -10.97
C ASP A 238 -6.23 12.67 -10.19
N ALA A 239 -6.45 11.48 -9.61
CA ALA A 239 -7.61 11.19 -8.76
C ALA A 239 -7.73 12.14 -7.57
N ARG A 240 -6.60 12.41 -6.90
CA ARG A 240 -6.54 13.34 -5.78
C ARG A 240 -6.86 14.79 -6.20
N THR A 241 -6.36 15.20 -7.37
CA THR A 241 -6.67 16.53 -7.93
C THR A 241 -8.16 16.64 -8.26
N SER A 242 -8.72 15.64 -8.94
CA SER A 242 -10.15 15.58 -9.27
C SER A 242 -11.03 15.59 -8.03
N LEU A 243 -10.64 14.83 -6.99
CA LEU A 243 -11.33 14.79 -5.70
C LEU A 243 -11.36 16.17 -5.04
N GLN A 244 -10.23 16.86 -4.97
CA GLN A 244 -10.18 18.19 -4.36
C GLN A 244 -11.08 19.19 -5.10
N GLU A 245 -11.07 19.16 -6.44
CA GLU A 245 -11.95 20.02 -7.22
C GLU A 245 -13.44 19.68 -7.02
N ALA A 246 -13.79 18.39 -6.98
CA ALA A 246 -15.15 17.92 -6.72
C ALA A 246 -15.61 18.34 -5.32
N TRP A 247 -14.74 18.19 -4.32
CA TRP A 247 -14.99 18.62 -2.95
C TRP A 247 -15.24 20.12 -2.86
N ASP A 248 -14.37 20.94 -3.43
CA ASP A 248 -14.50 22.40 -3.41
C ASP A 248 -15.78 22.87 -4.11
N ARG A 249 -16.16 22.20 -5.21
CA ARG A 249 -17.44 22.48 -5.89
C ARG A 249 -18.62 22.19 -4.98
N GLN A 250 -18.66 21.01 -4.36
CA GLN A 250 -19.78 20.60 -3.53
C GLN A 250 -19.86 21.41 -2.22
N ALA A 251 -18.73 21.69 -1.58
CA ALA A 251 -18.67 22.52 -0.37
C ALA A 251 -19.27 23.92 -0.57
N ARG A 252 -19.07 24.52 -1.76
CA ARG A 252 -19.72 25.80 -2.12
C ARG A 252 -21.25 25.67 -2.23
N VAL A 253 -21.74 24.55 -2.75
CA VAL A 253 -23.17 24.25 -2.86
C VAL A 253 -23.77 24.05 -1.47
N ASP A 254 -23.11 23.29 -0.61
CA ASP A 254 -23.58 23.01 0.77
C ASP A 254 -23.70 24.30 1.59
N VAL A 255 -22.67 25.15 1.57
CA VAL A 255 -22.70 26.46 2.26
C VAL A 255 -23.81 27.35 1.72
N ALA A 256 -24.09 27.31 0.41
CA ALA A 256 -25.20 28.07 -0.17
C ALA A 256 -26.58 27.52 0.29
N LEU A 257 -26.74 26.19 0.32
CA LEU A 257 -27.97 25.53 0.79
C LEU A 257 -28.21 25.79 2.28
N ALA A 258 -27.19 25.67 3.14
CA ALA A 258 -27.29 25.97 4.57
C ALA A 258 -27.77 27.40 4.83
N ARG A 259 -27.16 28.40 4.15
CA ARG A 259 -27.61 29.81 4.23
C ARG A 259 -29.04 30.03 3.75
N MET A 260 -29.50 29.26 2.75
CA MET A 260 -30.90 29.34 2.29
C MET A 260 -31.87 28.73 3.30
N ARG A 261 -31.49 27.62 3.97
CA ARG A 261 -32.26 27.00 5.06
C ARG A 261 -32.40 27.96 6.25
N GLU A 262 -31.30 28.56 6.71
CA GLU A 262 -31.31 29.56 7.79
C GLU A 262 -32.22 30.76 7.49
N ARG A 263 -32.15 31.31 6.27
CA ARG A 263 -33.02 32.42 5.84
C ARG A 263 -34.48 32.02 5.79
N SER A 264 -34.78 30.80 5.33
CA SER A 264 -36.15 30.26 5.27
C SER A 264 -36.70 30.07 6.68
N LEU A 265 -35.92 29.51 7.61
CA LEU A 265 -36.27 29.39 9.02
C LEU A 265 -36.50 30.75 9.68
N THR A 266 -35.66 31.76 9.39
CA THR A 266 -35.84 33.14 9.88
C THR A 266 -37.13 33.78 9.34
N THR A 267 -37.48 33.48 8.08
CA THR A 267 -38.70 33.99 7.45
C THR A 267 -39.97 33.33 8.02
N LEU A 268 -39.89 32.03 8.34
CA LEU A 268 -41.00 31.26 8.93
C LEU A 268 -41.21 31.56 10.42
N THR A 269 -40.15 31.89 11.16
CA THR A 269 -40.22 32.21 12.61
C THR A 269 -40.58 33.66 12.92
N GLY A 270 -40.80 34.50 11.90
CA GLY A 270 -41.52 35.77 12.06
C GLY A 270 -40.93 36.75 13.08
N THR A 271 -39.60 36.86 13.22
CA THR A 271 -39.00 37.98 13.96
C THR A 271 -38.74 39.14 13.01
N THR A 272 -39.77 39.95 12.77
CA THR A 272 -39.62 41.32 12.26
C THR A 272 -39.09 42.22 13.38
N ALA A 273 -37.79 42.14 13.66
CA ALA A 273 -37.10 43.22 14.35
C ALA A 273 -36.84 44.36 13.33
N GLN A 274 -37.86 45.17 13.06
CA GLN A 274 -37.65 46.51 12.50
C GLN A 274 -36.90 47.37 13.53
N PRO A 275 -35.75 47.97 13.21
CA PRO A 275 -35.31 49.14 13.93
C PRO A 275 -36.07 50.34 13.35
N SER A 276 -37.13 50.76 14.02
CA SER A 276 -37.63 52.12 13.91
C SER A 276 -36.82 53.01 14.85
N ASP A 277 -36.02 53.91 14.30
CA ASP A 277 -36.09 55.31 14.71
C ASP A 277 -35.41 56.22 13.70
N ALA A 278 -36.22 57.17 13.22
CA ALA A 278 -35.79 58.30 12.44
C ALA A 278 -35.18 59.36 13.35
N ALA A 279 -34.01 59.87 12.98
CA ALA A 279 -33.58 61.22 13.35
C ALA A 279 -32.92 61.88 12.15
N THR A 280 -33.64 62.84 11.57
CA THR A 280 -33.15 63.81 10.60
C THR A 280 -32.15 64.77 11.27
N SER A 281 -30.99 64.97 10.67
CA SER A 281 -30.29 66.27 10.72
C SER A 281 -29.42 66.46 9.49
N ASP A 282 -29.57 67.65 8.92
CA ASP A 282 -29.09 68.18 7.66
C ASP A 282 -27.58 68.54 7.65
N ALA A 283 -27.05 68.69 6.44
CA ALA A 283 -25.85 69.44 6.01
C ALA A 283 -24.43 68.94 6.36
N ALA A 284 -23.66 68.56 5.33
CA ALA A 284 -22.64 69.43 4.68
C ALA A 284 -21.63 68.62 3.84
N THR A 285 -21.39 69.07 2.61
CA THR A 285 -20.30 68.67 1.71
C THR A 285 -18.94 69.13 2.23
N ALA A 286 -17.92 68.26 2.13
CA ALA A 286 -16.52 68.68 1.96
C ALA A 286 -15.67 67.53 1.38
N ASP A 287 -15.00 67.83 0.27
CA ASP A 287 -13.93 67.07 -0.39
C ASP A 287 -12.76 66.74 0.55
N VAL A 288 -12.19 65.53 0.45
CA VAL A 288 -10.74 65.29 0.57
C VAL A 288 -10.33 64.12 -0.33
N ALA A 289 -9.32 64.37 -1.15
CA ALA A 289 -8.69 63.50 -2.12
C ALA A 289 -7.89 62.32 -1.52
N THR A 290 -7.82 61.22 -2.27
CA THR A 290 -6.90 60.09 -2.03
C THR A 290 -5.76 60.14 -3.06
N PRO A 291 -4.48 59.96 -2.66
CA PRO A 291 -3.35 60.18 -3.55
C PRO A 291 -2.95 58.96 -4.39
N ASP A 292 -2.54 59.24 -5.63
CA ASP A 292 -1.86 58.34 -6.56
C ASP A 292 -0.50 57.86 -6.03
N ALA A 293 -0.20 56.58 -6.25
CA ALA A 293 1.16 56.06 -6.25
C ALA A 293 1.43 55.32 -7.57
N ALA A 294 2.35 55.89 -8.34
CA ALA A 294 2.83 55.38 -9.62
C ALA A 294 3.81 54.21 -9.44
N THR A 295 3.75 53.24 -10.36
CA THR A 295 4.77 52.20 -10.55
C THR A 295 5.32 52.31 -11.98
N PRO A 296 6.64 52.26 -12.21
CA PRO A 296 7.24 52.51 -13.52
C PRO A 296 7.38 51.25 -14.38
N ASP A 297 7.23 51.45 -15.70
CA ASP A 297 7.49 50.48 -16.77
C ASP A 297 8.99 50.16 -16.95
N ALA A 298 9.27 48.89 -17.29
CA ALA A 298 10.46 48.50 -18.03
C ALA A 298 10.09 47.44 -19.08
N ALA A 299 10.28 47.79 -20.35
CA ALA A 299 10.11 46.94 -21.52
C ALA A 299 11.18 45.84 -21.62
N THR A 300 10.91 44.76 -22.38
CA THR A 300 11.49 44.38 -23.71
C THR A 300 11.13 42.88 -24.01
N PRO A 301 11.44 42.28 -25.18
CA PRO A 301 10.61 42.14 -26.39
C PRO A 301 10.16 40.70 -26.72
N ASP A 302 9.24 40.60 -27.67
CA ASP A 302 8.76 39.38 -28.33
C ASP A 302 9.66 38.99 -29.53
N PRO A 303 9.88 37.69 -29.78
CA PRO A 303 9.84 37.21 -31.16
C PRO A 303 9.10 35.87 -31.35
N ALA A 304 7.99 35.96 -32.09
CA ALA A 304 7.51 35.08 -33.16
C ALA A 304 7.88 33.59 -33.17
N THR A 305 6.85 32.74 -33.23
CA THR A 305 6.91 31.39 -33.82
C THR A 305 5.65 31.12 -34.68
N PRO A 306 5.76 30.32 -35.76
CA PRO A 306 4.81 30.31 -36.87
C PRO A 306 3.72 29.25 -36.73
N ASP A 307 2.56 29.55 -37.31
CA ASP A 307 1.41 28.69 -37.52
C ASP A 307 1.70 27.59 -38.57
N PRO A 308 1.30 26.33 -38.33
CA PRO A 308 0.98 25.40 -39.40
C PRO A 308 -0.48 24.92 -39.34
N ALA A 309 -1.21 25.35 -40.38
CA ALA A 309 -2.44 24.83 -40.98
C ALA A 309 -3.02 23.50 -40.46
N THR A 310 -4.28 23.56 -40.03
CA THR A 310 -5.21 22.42 -39.95
C THR A 310 -5.91 22.23 -41.31
N PRO A 311 -6.05 21.01 -41.85
CA PRO A 311 -6.92 20.75 -42.99
C PRO A 311 -8.35 20.39 -42.53
N ASP A 312 -9.32 21.12 -43.08
CA ASP A 312 -10.75 20.79 -43.06
C ASP A 312 -11.04 19.48 -43.83
N ALA A 313 -11.85 18.60 -43.23
CA ALA A 313 -12.55 17.54 -43.95
C ALA A 313 -13.90 17.18 -43.31
N ALA A 314 -14.95 17.79 -43.86
CA ALA A 314 -16.29 17.26 -44.17
C ALA A 314 -17.04 16.35 -43.16
N THR A 315 -18.07 16.93 -42.56
CA THR A 315 -19.27 16.28 -41.99
C THR A 315 -20.20 15.72 -43.08
N PRO A 316 -20.94 14.64 -42.81
CA PRO A 316 -22.29 14.48 -43.34
C PRO A 316 -23.35 14.40 -42.23
N ASP A 317 -24.46 15.13 -42.46
CA ASP A 317 -25.73 15.14 -41.72
C ASP A 317 -26.32 13.74 -41.50
N PRO A 318 -27.19 13.60 -40.47
CA PRO A 318 -28.55 13.20 -40.82
C PRO A 318 -29.67 14.00 -40.13
N ALA A 319 -30.69 14.20 -40.96
CA ALA A 319 -31.99 14.82 -40.77
C ALA A 319 -32.79 14.46 -39.49
N THR A 320 -33.43 15.50 -38.96
CA THR A 320 -34.59 15.51 -38.06
C THR A 320 -35.87 15.01 -38.75
N PRO A 321 -36.86 14.52 -37.97
CA PRO A 321 -38.24 14.95 -38.20
C PRO A 321 -38.93 15.52 -36.95
N ASP A 322 -39.77 16.53 -37.22
CA ASP A 322 -40.65 17.31 -36.34
C ASP A 322 -41.76 16.50 -35.62
N PRO A 323 -42.34 17.03 -34.52
CA PRO A 323 -43.50 16.49 -33.83
C PRO A 323 -44.83 17.07 -34.36
N ALA A 324 -45.91 16.27 -34.27
CA ALA A 324 -47.26 16.65 -34.68
C ALA A 324 -48.18 17.03 -33.49
N ALA A 325 -48.67 18.27 -33.57
CA ALA A 325 -50.04 18.78 -33.40
C ALA A 325 -50.89 18.53 -32.11
N SER A 326 -51.36 19.68 -31.59
CA SER A 326 -52.33 19.98 -30.53
C SER A 326 -53.80 19.61 -30.80
N ALA A 327 -54.61 19.52 -29.73
CA ALA A 327 -55.93 20.20 -29.63
C ALA A 327 -56.51 20.22 -28.20
N SER A 328 -56.80 21.42 -27.67
CA SER A 328 -57.74 21.69 -26.55
C SER A 328 -59.21 21.65 -27.02
N PRO A 329 -60.18 21.72 -26.09
CA PRO A 329 -60.99 22.95 -26.03
C PRO A 329 -61.37 23.44 -24.62
N SER A 330 -61.84 24.70 -24.58
CA SER A 330 -61.99 25.62 -23.45
C SER A 330 -63.33 25.59 -22.68
N ALA A 331 -63.27 25.91 -21.36
CA ALA A 331 -64.13 26.79 -20.52
C ALA A 331 -65.67 26.50 -20.36
N PRO A 332 -66.42 27.06 -19.37
CA PRO A 332 -66.12 28.20 -18.47
C PRO A 332 -66.57 28.08 -16.97
N ALA A 333 -66.32 29.18 -16.24
CA ALA A 333 -66.45 29.44 -14.80
C ALA A 333 -67.87 29.43 -14.19
N ALA A 334 -67.94 29.22 -12.85
CA ALA A 334 -69.03 29.72 -12.00
C ALA A 334 -68.58 30.00 -10.54
N SER A 335 -68.93 31.20 -10.10
CA SER A 335 -69.01 31.88 -8.80
C SER A 335 -68.97 31.07 -7.48
N GLY A 336 -68.18 31.58 -6.52
CA GLY A 336 -68.27 31.27 -5.09
C GLY A 336 -68.94 32.38 -4.28
N THR A 337 -69.63 32.02 -3.19
CA THR A 337 -70.17 32.89 -2.11
C THR A 337 -70.26 32.03 -0.82
N PRO A 338 -70.13 32.58 0.41
CA PRO A 338 -69.39 31.91 1.51
C PRO A 338 -70.19 31.46 2.76
N THR A 339 -69.51 30.66 3.61
CA THR A 339 -69.66 30.42 5.09
C THR A 339 -70.94 29.71 5.61
N PRO A 340 -70.99 29.11 6.84
CA PRO A 340 -70.11 29.25 8.04
C PRO A 340 -69.56 27.92 8.64
N ASP A 341 -68.38 27.92 9.27
CA ASP A 341 -68.11 28.03 10.72
C ASP A 341 -68.75 26.94 11.60
N VAL A 342 -67.94 25.93 11.98
CA VAL A 342 -68.17 25.03 13.12
C VAL A 342 -66.80 24.66 13.74
N SER A 343 -66.50 25.28 14.89
CA SER A 343 -65.81 24.67 16.03
C SER A 343 -66.88 24.31 17.08
N PRO A 344 -66.72 23.35 18.03
CA PRO A 344 -65.48 23.10 18.79
C PRO A 344 -65.20 21.63 19.18
N SER A 345 -64.00 21.34 19.69
CA SER A 345 -63.76 20.78 21.04
C SER A 345 -62.27 20.45 21.18
N GLY A 346 -61.62 21.10 22.15
CA GLY A 346 -60.22 20.89 22.47
C GLY A 346 -60.03 19.73 23.43
N GLU A 347 -59.11 18.85 23.07
CA GLU A 347 -58.34 18.04 24.01
C GLU A 347 -56.93 18.64 24.07
N PRO A 348 -56.28 18.67 25.25
CA PRO A 348 -54.93 19.22 25.34
C PRO A 348 -53.97 18.22 24.72
N SER A 349 -53.56 18.47 23.47
CA SER A 349 -52.35 17.87 22.93
C SER A 349 -51.21 18.24 23.87
N ALA A 350 -50.64 17.24 24.53
CA ALA A 350 -49.34 17.38 25.15
C ALA A 350 -48.40 17.93 24.07
N GLU A 351 -47.83 19.10 24.32
CA GLU A 351 -46.77 19.64 23.47
C GLU A 351 -45.60 18.66 23.58
N VAL A 352 -45.53 17.72 22.63
CA VAL A 352 -44.30 17.00 22.33
C VAL A 352 -43.34 18.09 21.89
N SER A 353 -42.54 18.56 22.85
CA SER A 353 -41.43 19.46 22.58
C SER A 353 -40.42 18.63 21.79
N THR A 354 -40.55 18.63 20.47
CA THR A 354 -39.48 18.15 19.61
C THR A 354 -38.26 19.00 19.91
N PRO A 355 -37.10 18.40 20.27
CA PRO A 355 -35.89 19.18 20.46
C PRO A 355 -35.64 19.97 19.18
N SER A 356 -35.29 21.25 19.33
CA SER A 356 -34.85 22.05 18.19
C SER A 356 -33.66 21.35 17.54
N PRO A 357 -33.56 21.32 16.20
CA PRO A 357 -32.48 20.63 15.51
C PRO A 357 -31.13 21.16 15.99
N THR A 358 -30.20 20.24 16.30
CA THR A 358 -28.84 20.58 16.68
C THR A 358 -28.18 21.37 15.54
N PRO A 359 -27.51 22.51 15.82
CA PRO A 359 -26.79 23.27 14.81
C PRO A 359 -25.81 22.37 14.04
N GLU A 360 -25.65 22.58 12.73
CA GLU A 360 -24.78 21.71 11.91
C GLU A 360 -23.32 21.68 12.41
N GLU A 361 -22.88 22.74 13.10
CA GLU A 361 -21.54 22.88 13.71
C GLU A 361 -21.31 22.00 14.95
N ASP A 362 -22.39 21.50 15.56
CA ASP A 362 -22.36 20.64 16.74
C ASP A 362 -22.56 19.15 16.38
N LEU A 363 -22.69 18.82 15.08
CA LEU A 363 -22.83 17.44 14.61
C LEU A 363 -21.46 16.75 14.52
N VAL A 364 -21.41 15.49 14.95
CA VAL A 364 -20.21 14.65 14.87
C VAL A 364 -20.12 14.04 13.47
N THR A 365 -19.04 14.32 12.74
CA THR A 365 -18.82 13.77 11.39
C THR A 365 -17.88 12.57 11.45
N LEU A 366 -18.32 11.43 10.93
CA LEU A 366 -17.55 10.18 10.85
C LEU A 366 -17.26 9.83 9.40
N LEU A 367 -16.06 9.32 9.11
CA LEU A 367 -15.69 8.80 7.79
C LEU A 367 -15.71 7.28 7.80
N VAL A 368 -16.50 6.65 6.95
CA VAL A 368 -16.54 5.21 6.73
C VAL A 368 -15.64 4.84 5.55
N VAL A 369 -14.78 3.86 5.80
CA VAL A 369 -13.99 3.14 4.79
C VAL A 369 -14.20 1.63 4.97
N SER A 370 -14.04 0.86 3.91
CA SER A 370 -14.20 -0.59 3.94
C SER A 370 -13.50 -1.25 2.75
N ASP A 371 -13.18 -2.53 2.87
CA ASP A 371 -12.69 -3.38 1.77
C ASP A 371 -11.48 -2.76 1.07
N LEU A 372 -10.52 -2.30 1.90
CA LEU A 372 -9.30 -1.61 1.48
C LEU A 372 -8.32 -2.54 0.77
N HIS A 373 -8.36 -3.85 1.03
CA HIS A 373 -7.65 -4.91 0.31
C HIS A 373 -6.19 -4.54 -0.05
N CYS A 374 -5.48 -3.96 0.93
CA CYS A 374 -4.11 -3.47 0.78
C CYS A 374 -3.84 -2.48 -0.38
N ASN A 375 -4.84 -1.77 -0.91
CA ASN A 375 -4.63 -0.69 -1.86
C ASN A 375 -4.13 0.59 -1.16
N MET A 376 -2.86 0.57 -0.75
CA MET A 376 -2.21 1.64 0.01
C MET A 376 -2.23 2.99 -0.70
N SER A 377 -2.35 3.00 -2.03
CA SER A 377 -2.42 4.22 -2.84
C SER A 377 -3.67 5.06 -2.55
N MET A 378 -4.72 4.49 -1.95
CA MET A 378 -5.90 5.23 -1.46
C MET A 378 -5.63 6.03 -0.17
N THR A 379 -4.57 5.72 0.57
CA THR A 379 -4.24 6.37 1.86
C THR A 379 -4.27 7.91 1.79
N PRO A 380 -3.67 8.58 0.78
CA PRO A 380 -3.72 10.03 0.67
C PRO A 380 -5.13 10.57 0.41
N LEU A 381 -5.96 9.87 -0.38
CA LEU A 381 -7.33 10.29 -0.65
C LEU A 381 -8.20 10.17 0.61
N ILE A 382 -8.08 9.06 1.35
CA ILE A 382 -8.77 8.86 2.64
C ILE A 382 -8.41 9.98 3.61
N ARG A 383 -7.13 10.31 3.71
CA ARG A 383 -6.65 11.40 4.56
C ARG A 383 -7.23 12.75 4.17
N ASP A 384 -7.26 13.05 2.87
CA ASP A 384 -7.78 14.32 2.37
C ASP A 384 -9.29 14.43 2.63
N VAL A 385 -10.06 13.35 2.43
CA VAL A 385 -11.49 13.33 2.78
C VAL A 385 -11.69 13.53 4.28
N ALA A 386 -10.96 12.80 5.13
CA ALA A 386 -11.06 12.94 6.58
C ALA A 386 -10.74 14.37 7.05
N ALA A 387 -9.67 14.96 6.52
CA ALA A 387 -9.26 16.32 6.85
C ALA A 387 -10.24 17.37 6.34
N ASN A 388 -10.69 17.25 5.09
CA ASN A 388 -11.61 18.20 4.48
C ASN A 388 -13.01 18.14 5.12
N ALA A 389 -13.43 16.97 5.59
CA ALA A 389 -14.68 16.77 6.32
C ALA A 389 -14.63 17.26 7.77
N GLY A 390 -13.43 17.43 8.34
CA GLY A 390 -13.27 17.60 9.78
C GLY A 390 -13.76 16.38 10.56
N ALA A 391 -13.47 15.17 10.05
CA ALA A 391 -13.95 13.93 10.66
C ALA A 391 -13.41 13.78 12.09
N ALA A 392 -14.31 13.49 13.03
CA ALA A 392 -13.99 13.19 14.42
C ALA A 392 -13.32 11.81 14.56
N ALA A 393 -13.75 10.86 13.73
CA ALA A 393 -13.17 9.53 13.64
C ALA A 393 -13.31 8.90 12.25
N ILE A 394 -12.46 7.92 11.98
CA ILE A 394 -12.56 7.03 10.81
C ILE A 394 -13.06 5.65 11.27
N LEU A 395 -14.15 5.18 10.67
CA LEU A 395 -14.71 3.86 10.86
C LEU A 395 -14.21 2.96 9.72
N ASP A 396 -13.35 2.01 10.05
CA ASP A 396 -12.88 0.96 9.16
C ASP A 396 -13.79 -0.27 9.31
N ALA A 397 -14.67 -0.50 8.34
CA ALA A 397 -15.61 -1.61 8.35
C ALA A 397 -15.01 -2.93 7.84
N GLY A 398 -13.68 -3.06 7.84
CA GLY A 398 -12.97 -4.33 7.68
C GLY A 398 -12.40 -4.56 6.27
N ASP A 399 -11.73 -5.69 6.13
CA ASP A 399 -10.92 -6.08 4.96
C ASP A 399 -9.84 -5.05 4.64
N THR A 400 -9.07 -4.69 5.68
CA THR A 400 -7.87 -3.87 5.55
C THR A 400 -6.82 -4.56 4.66
N THR A 401 -6.73 -5.89 4.75
CA THR A 401 -5.74 -6.74 4.06
C THR A 401 -6.36 -7.67 3.01
N MET A 402 -5.53 -8.32 2.19
CA MET A 402 -6.00 -9.29 1.18
C MET A 402 -5.96 -10.73 1.69
N ASN A 403 -5.08 -11.06 2.62
CA ASN A 403 -4.91 -12.43 3.09
C ASN A 403 -4.72 -12.53 4.61
N GLY A 404 -4.65 -11.42 5.33
CA GLY A 404 -4.52 -11.39 6.79
C GLY A 404 -3.19 -11.90 7.33
N THR A 405 -2.11 -11.76 6.58
CA THR A 405 -0.80 -12.32 6.95
C THR A 405 0.14 -11.29 7.58
N ALA A 406 1.15 -11.75 8.32
CA ALA A 406 2.12 -10.86 8.96
C ALA A 406 2.89 -9.95 7.97
N VAL A 407 3.03 -10.38 6.71
CA VAL A 407 3.70 -9.57 5.66
C VAL A 407 2.85 -8.36 5.24
N GLU A 408 1.54 -8.40 5.47
CA GLU A 408 0.58 -7.33 5.15
C GLU A 408 0.48 -6.25 6.25
N ARG A 409 1.32 -6.32 7.29
CA ARG A 409 1.47 -5.23 8.27
C ARG A 409 1.80 -3.88 7.62
N VAL A 410 2.43 -3.89 6.45
CA VAL A 410 2.69 -2.67 5.67
C VAL A 410 1.40 -1.97 5.25
N CYS A 411 0.35 -2.73 4.92
CA CYS A 411 -0.96 -2.19 4.56
C CYS A 411 -1.58 -1.45 5.76
N VAL A 412 -1.57 -2.10 6.93
CA VAL A 412 -2.05 -1.52 8.19
C VAL A 412 -1.31 -0.23 8.53
N ASN A 413 0.02 -0.23 8.42
CA ASN A 413 0.83 0.96 8.68
C ASN A 413 0.48 2.11 7.73
N SER A 414 0.22 1.80 6.46
CA SER A 414 -0.20 2.79 5.47
C SER A 414 -1.54 3.39 5.85
N PHE A 415 -2.58 2.57 6.05
CA PHE A 415 -3.92 3.08 6.35
C PHE A 415 -4.02 3.77 7.72
N ALA A 416 -3.27 3.32 8.71
CA ALA A 416 -3.13 4.03 9.99
C ALA A 416 -2.61 5.47 9.81
N SER A 417 -1.78 5.70 8.79
CA SER A 417 -1.25 7.04 8.44
C SER A 417 -2.25 7.93 7.69
N ALA A 418 -3.40 7.40 7.27
CA ALA A 418 -4.47 8.19 6.68
C ALA A 418 -5.14 9.11 7.71
N ARG A 419 -5.05 8.78 9.00
CA ARG A 419 -5.68 9.54 10.08
C ARG A 419 -5.04 10.92 10.24
N PRO A 420 -5.82 12.00 10.18
CA PRO A 420 -5.35 13.31 10.63
C PRO A 420 -4.93 13.26 12.11
N GLN A 421 -4.09 14.20 12.53
CA GLN A 421 -3.64 14.26 13.92
C GLN A 421 -4.83 14.48 14.87
N GLY A 422 -4.95 13.64 15.89
CA GLY A 422 -6.02 13.71 16.89
C GLY A 422 -7.33 13.05 16.49
N VAL A 423 -7.41 12.46 15.28
CA VAL A 423 -8.58 11.71 14.81
C VAL A 423 -8.40 10.23 15.15
N GLU A 424 -9.41 9.64 15.79
CA GLU A 424 -9.41 8.22 16.12
C GLU A 424 -9.76 7.35 14.91
N MET A 425 -9.36 6.08 14.94
CA MET A 425 -9.86 5.08 13.98
C MET A 425 -10.27 3.83 14.70
N ILE A 426 -11.44 3.35 14.32
CA ILE A 426 -12.15 2.24 14.92
C ILE A 426 -12.36 1.21 13.82
N ALA A 427 -11.92 -0.02 14.05
CA ALA A 427 -11.97 -1.08 13.07
C ALA A 427 -12.87 -2.23 13.53
N ALA A 428 -13.73 -2.71 12.64
CA ALA A 428 -14.36 -4.02 12.72
C ALA A 428 -13.70 -4.93 11.68
N ASP A 429 -12.76 -5.75 12.12
CA ASP A 429 -11.96 -6.60 11.22
C ASP A 429 -12.84 -7.46 10.30
N GLY A 430 -12.46 -7.54 9.03
CA GLY A 430 -13.17 -8.34 8.04
C GLY A 430 -12.73 -9.79 7.99
N ASN A 431 -13.31 -10.54 7.04
CA ASN A 431 -12.96 -11.95 6.88
C ASN A 431 -11.55 -12.14 6.34
N HIS A 432 -10.95 -11.14 5.69
CA HIS A 432 -9.55 -11.19 5.28
C HIS A 432 -8.58 -10.79 6.41
N ASP A 433 -9.06 -10.18 7.50
CA ASP A 433 -8.20 -9.69 8.58
C ASP A 433 -8.07 -10.71 9.72
N SER A 434 -6.85 -11.19 9.94
CA SER A 434 -6.55 -12.18 10.99
C SER A 434 -6.24 -11.56 12.34
N GLN A 435 -6.06 -12.40 13.37
CA GLN A 435 -5.58 -11.93 14.68
C GLN A 435 -4.25 -11.17 14.56
N VAL A 436 -3.39 -11.58 13.64
CA VAL A 436 -2.09 -10.92 13.40
C VAL A 436 -2.29 -9.50 12.85
N ILE A 437 -3.35 -9.28 12.08
CA ILE A 437 -3.73 -7.96 11.56
C ILE A 437 -4.36 -7.11 12.68
N ALA A 438 -5.28 -7.69 13.46
CA ALA A 438 -5.87 -7.07 14.64
C ALA A 438 -4.77 -6.52 15.59
N ASP A 439 -3.77 -7.35 15.88
CA ASP A 439 -2.65 -6.97 16.74
C ASP A 439 -1.77 -5.88 16.11
N ALA A 440 -1.62 -5.88 14.78
CA ALA A 440 -0.90 -4.83 14.05
C ALA A 440 -1.67 -3.50 14.05
N GLN A 441 -3.00 -3.52 13.89
CA GLN A 441 -3.87 -2.35 13.98
C GLN A 441 -3.78 -1.74 15.37
N ARG A 442 -3.89 -2.54 16.43
CA ARG A 442 -3.68 -2.10 17.82
C ARG A 442 -2.29 -1.50 18.03
N GLY A 443 -1.27 -2.11 17.44
CA GLY A 443 0.11 -1.60 17.45
C GLY A 443 0.25 -0.20 16.84
N GLN A 444 -0.64 0.18 15.93
CA GLN A 444 -0.74 1.52 15.35
C GLN A 444 -1.71 2.44 16.10
N GLY A 445 -2.26 2.00 17.24
CA GLY A 445 -3.26 2.78 17.99
C GLY A 445 -4.59 2.88 17.27
N ILE A 446 -4.99 1.86 16.49
CA ILE A 446 -6.36 1.68 16.00
C ILE A 446 -7.13 0.90 17.07
N THR A 447 -8.37 1.33 17.35
CA THR A 447 -9.27 0.62 18.26
C THR A 447 -9.97 -0.49 17.48
N VAL A 448 -9.59 -1.75 17.70
CA VAL A 448 -10.26 -2.91 17.09
C VAL A 448 -11.41 -3.34 18.00
N LEU A 449 -12.62 -3.44 17.44
CA LEU A 449 -13.83 -3.83 18.17
C LEU A 449 -13.84 -5.33 18.47
N GLU A 450 -14.23 -5.70 19.69
CA GLU A 450 -14.20 -7.08 20.22
C GLU A 450 -15.44 -7.39 21.08
N GLY A 451 -16.63 -7.06 20.57
CA GLY A 451 -17.90 -7.40 21.20
C GLY A 451 -18.28 -6.55 22.41
N SER A 452 -17.66 -5.38 22.59
CA SER A 452 -17.99 -4.43 23.65
C SER A 452 -18.16 -3.01 23.10
N VAL A 453 -18.94 -2.18 23.81
CA VAL A 453 -19.23 -0.81 23.39
C VAL A 453 -18.02 0.11 23.65
N VAL A 454 -17.60 0.83 22.62
CA VAL A 454 -16.59 1.89 22.67
C VAL A 454 -17.27 3.23 22.41
N GLU A 455 -16.86 4.29 23.11
CA GLU A 455 -17.38 5.64 22.87
C GLU A 455 -16.33 6.53 22.21
N VAL A 456 -16.69 7.17 21.10
CA VAL A 456 -15.84 8.10 20.35
C VAL A 456 -16.61 9.36 20.01
N ASP A 457 -16.13 10.50 20.50
CA ASP A 457 -16.77 11.82 20.33
C ASP A 457 -18.27 11.84 20.69
N GLY A 458 -18.66 11.05 21.71
CA GLY A 458 -20.05 10.92 22.18
C GLY A 458 -20.90 9.88 21.43
N VAL A 459 -20.34 9.18 20.44
CA VAL A 459 -20.99 8.08 19.70
C VAL A 459 -20.62 6.74 20.33
N ARG A 460 -21.61 5.95 20.74
CA ARG A 460 -21.44 4.60 21.30
C ARG A 460 -21.49 3.56 20.19
N ILE A 461 -20.35 2.93 19.93
CA ILE A 461 -20.11 2.02 18.82
C ILE A 461 -19.92 0.61 19.38
N LEU A 462 -20.75 -0.32 18.93
CA LEU A 462 -20.58 -1.75 19.14
C LEU A 462 -20.08 -2.40 17.85
N GLY A 463 -19.29 -3.46 17.96
CA GLY A 463 -18.88 -4.26 16.82
C GLY A 463 -18.04 -5.44 17.28
N ASP A 464 -17.65 -6.27 16.33
CA ASP A 464 -16.76 -7.39 16.56
C ASP A 464 -15.98 -7.69 15.29
N ARG A 465 -15.01 -8.58 15.42
CA ARG A 465 -14.29 -9.16 14.29
C ARG A 465 -15.22 -10.12 13.56
N ASP A 466 -15.05 -10.22 12.25
CA ASP A 466 -15.86 -11.15 11.45
C ASP A 466 -15.73 -12.59 11.99
N PRO A 467 -16.78 -13.42 12.01
CA PRO A 467 -16.64 -14.83 12.40
C PRO A 467 -16.00 -15.68 11.30
N HIS A 468 -15.91 -15.20 10.06
CA HIS A 468 -15.28 -15.90 8.96
C HIS A 468 -13.84 -15.45 8.74
N GLU A 469 -13.02 -16.38 8.26
CA GLU A 469 -11.66 -16.13 7.86
C GLU A 469 -11.39 -16.69 6.46
N THR A 470 -11.11 -15.79 5.53
CA THR A 470 -10.83 -16.12 4.13
C THR A 470 -9.35 -15.99 3.84
N ARG A 471 -8.80 -17.02 3.19
CA ARG A 471 -7.41 -17.04 2.74
C ARG A 471 -7.34 -17.25 1.23
N VAL A 472 -6.44 -16.52 0.59
CA VAL A 472 -6.15 -16.68 -0.84
C VAL A 472 -5.70 -18.12 -1.11
N GLY A 473 -6.47 -18.83 -1.93
CA GLY A 473 -6.25 -20.25 -2.26
C GLY A 473 -6.61 -21.25 -1.14
N GLY A 474 -7.04 -20.78 0.03
CA GLY A 474 -7.47 -21.61 1.16
C GLY A 474 -8.98 -21.67 1.37
N GLY A 475 -9.74 -20.79 0.71
CA GLY A 475 -11.19 -20.66 0.90
C GLY A 475 -11.56 -19.91 2.19
N THR A 476 -12.85 -19.93 2.51
CA THR A 476 -13.41 -19.31 3.73
C THR A 476 -13.64 -20.38 4.79
N SER A 477 -13.22 -20.08 6.02
CA SER A 477 -13.41 -20.92 7.19
C SER A 477 -14.16 -20.16 8.28
N VAL A 478 -14.94 -20.87 9.11
CA VAL A 478 -15.56 -20.30 10.30
C VAL A 478 -14.55 -20.36 11.45
N ARG A 479 -14.49 -19.31 12.26
CA ARG A 479 -13.64 -19.24 13.46
C ARG A 479 -14.26 -20.04 14.60
N GLU A 480 -14.76 -19.38 15.64
CA GLU A 480 -15.30 -20.01 16.84
C GLU A 480 -16.84 -20.09 16.83
N GLU A 481 -17.49 -19.07 16.29
CA GLU A 481 -18.94 -18.86 16.27
C GLU A 481 -19.43 -18.69 14.82
N THR A 482 -20.68 -19.04 14.53
CA THR A 482 -21.32 -18.71 13.23
C THR A 482 -21.71 -17.24 13.15
N LEU A 483 -22.10 -16.77 11.96
CA LEU A 483 -22.64 -15.42 11.77
C LEU A 483 -23.84 -15.15 12.69
N GLU A 484 -24.74 -16.12 12.82
CA GLU A 484 -25.93 -16.03 13.68
C GLU A 484 -25.54 -15.97 15.17
N GLU A 485 -24.62 -16.81 15.62
CA GLU A 485 -24.19 -16.86 17.02
C GLU A 485 -23.53 -15.54 17.46
N VAL A 486 -22.63 -14.99 16.64
CA VAL A 486 -22.07 -13.65 16.88
C VAL A 486 -23.16 -12.58 16.88
N GLY A 487 -24.09 -12.65 15.92
CA GLY A 487 -25.20 -11.71 15.82
C GLY A 487 -26.11 -11.70 17.05
N GLU A 488 -26.47 -12.86 17.58
CA GLU A 488 -27.27 -12.99 18.80
C GLU A 488 -26.54 -12.43 20.02
N ARG A 489 -25.24 -12.69 20.15
CA ARG A 489 -24.40 -12.16 21.24
C ARG A 489 -24.29 -10.63 21.18
N LEU A 490 -24.09 -10.07 19.99
CA LEU A 490 -24.03 -8.62 19.79
C LEU A 490 -25.40 -7.97 20.04
N ALA A 491 -26.49 -8.61 19.63
CA ALA A 491 -27.84 -8.15 19.95
C ALA A 491 -28.09 -8.11 21.47
N ALA A 492 -27.71 -9.17 22.19
CA ALA A 492 -27.81 -9.21 23.65
C ALA A 492 -27.00 -8.07 24.30
N THR A 493 -25.77 -7.86 23.85
CA THR A 493 -24.91 -6.76 24.35
C THR A 493 -25.55 -5.40 24.08
N ALA A 494 -26.08 -5.17 22.87
CA ALA A 494 -26.74 -3.92 22.50
C ALA A 494 -28.04 -3.66 23.27
N CYS A 495 -28.73 -4.70 23.74
CA CYS A 495 -29.92 -4.53 24.57
C CYS A 495 -29.58 -4.29 26.05
N GLU A 496 -28.37 -4.68 26.49
CA GLU A 496 -27.87 -4.41 27.84
C GLU A 496 -27.25 -3.01 27.96
N ASP A 497 -26.56 -2.55 26.92
CA ASP A 497 -25.88 -1.26 26.84
C ASP A 497 -26.45 -0.42 25.69
N ASP A 498 -26.71 0.88 25.89
CA ASP A 498 -27.16 1.72 24.76
C ASP A 498 -26.10 1.77 23.65
N VAL A 499 -26.51 1.49 22.41
CA VAL A 499 -25.67 1.52 21.21
C VAL A 499 -26.26 2.51 20.22
N ASP A 500 -25.42 3.40 19.67
CA ASP A 500 -25.83 4.31 18.59
C ASP A 500 -25.47 3.75 17.20
N LEU A 501 -24.41 2.94 17.12
CA LEU A 501 -23.90 2.38 15.87
C LEU A 501 -23.39 0.94 16.08
N LEU A 502 -23.85 0.02 15.24
CA LEU A 502 -23.22 -1.29 15.05
C LEU A 502 -22.29 -1.23 13.84
N LEU A 503 -20.98 -1.36 14.05
CA LEU A 503 -19.95 -1.46 13.02
C LEU A 503 -19.49 -2.91 12.91
N ILE A 504 -19.74 -3.54 11.77
CA ILE A 504 -19.41 -4.95 11.50
C ILE A 504 -19.01 -5.12 10.05
N HIS A 505 -18.22 -6.12 9.71
CA HIS A 505 -17.81 -6.32 8.31
C HIS A 505 -18.91 -6.99 7.47
N THR A 506 -19.28 -8.24 7.79
CA THR A 506 -20.34 -8.97 7.07
C THR A 506 -21.73 -8.46 7.47
N PRO A 507 -22.56 -7.94 6.54
CA PRO A 507 -23.85 -7.32 6.88
C PRO A 507 -24.83 -8.21 7.66
N ALA A 508 -24.81 -9.52 7.40
CA ALA A 508 -25.74 -10.47 8.00
C ALA A 508 -25.55 -10.65 9.52
N VAL A 509 -24.35 -10.41 10.06
CA VAL A 509 -24.09 -10.50 11.51
C VAL A 509 -25.00 -9.57 12.30
N GLY A 510 -25.36 -8.41 11.75
CA GLY A 510 -26.18 -7.42 12.45
C GLY A 510 -27.69 -7.63 12.33
N ASN A 511 -28.16 -8.70 11.66
CA ASN A 511 -29.58 -8.97 11.47
C ASN A 511 -30.34 -9.00 12.82
N ALA A 512 -29.91 -9.85 13.75
CA ALA A 512 -30.56 -10.01 15.06
C ALA A 512 -30.57 -8.70 15.87
N ALA A 513 -29.49 -7.92 15.79
CA ALA A 513 -29.37 -6.65 16.51
C ALA A 513 -30.33 -5.59 15.98
N LEU A 514 -30.46 -5.46 14.65
CA LEU A 514 -31.42 -4.54 14.03
C LEU A 514 -32.88 -4.98 14.25
N GLU A 515 -33.17 -6.28 14.17
CA GLU A 515 -34.51 -6.83 14.40
C GLU A 515 -34.96 -6.66 15.85
N SER A 516 -34.04 -6.71 16.82
CA SER A 516 -34.33 -6.49 18.24
C SER A 516 -34.76 -5.05 18.57
N GLY A 517 -34.41 -4.07 17.72
CA GLY A 517 -34.60 -2.64 17.99
C GLY A 517 -33.61 -2.04 18.97
N CYS A 518 -32.65 -2.81 19.49
CA CYS A 518 -31.61 -2.32 20.39
C CYS A 518 -30.47 -1.59 19.66
N VAL A 519 -30.36 -1.75 18.33
CA VAL A 519 -29.41 -1.02 17.48
C VAL A 519 -30.17 -0.15 16.48
N PRO A 520 -29.99 1.19 16.50
CA PRO A 520 -30.69 2.08 15.59
C PRO A 520 -30.05 2.15 14.20
N PHE A 521 -28.74 1.89 14.09
CA PHE A 521 -28.02 1.96 12.81
C PHE A 521 -26.87 0.94 12.73
N GLN A 522 -26.77 0.25 11.59
CA GLN A 522 -25.67 -0.65 11.24
C GLN A 522 -24.91 -0.12 10.04
N VAL A 523 -23.57 -0.14 10.12
CA VAL A 523 -22.66 0.11 9.00
C VAL A 523 -21.80 -1.13 8.76
N SER A 524 -21.68 -1.53 7.49
CA SER A 524 -20.91 -2.71 7.09
C SER A 524 -20.27 -2.60 5.70
N GLY A 525 -19.51 -3.63 5.31
CA GLY A 525 -18.80 -3.75 4.05
C GLY A 525 -19.02 -5.10 3.35
N HIS A 526 -17.94 -5.79 3.02
CA HIS A 526 -17.85 -7.19 2.56
C HIS A 526 -18.31 -7.45 1.12
N THR A 527 -19.42 -6.86 0.70
CA THR A 527 -20.02 -7.16 -0.61
C THR A 527 -19.35 -6.43 -1.77
N HIS A 528 -18.45 -5.48 -1.45
CA HIS A 528 -17.85 -4.49 -2.34
C HIS A 528 -18.87 -3.62 -3.09
N ARG A 529 -20.16 -3.72 -2.74
CA ARG A 529 -21.26 -3.03 -3.39
C ARG A 529 -21.99 -2.17 -2.38
N ARG A 530 -22.15 -0.90 -2.73
CA ARG A 530 -22.91 0.02 -1.90
C ARG A 530 -24.38 -0.36 -1.87
N HIS A 531 -24.93 -0.35 -0.67
CA HIS A 531 -26.36 -0.25 -0.43
C HIS A 531 -26.58 1.01 0.42
N ASP A 532 -27.20 2.02 -0.20
CA ASP A 532 -27.59 3.28 0.47
C ASP A 532 -28.41 3.00 1.74
N PRO A 533 -28.42 3.90 2.75
CA PRO A 533 -29.13 3.64 3.99
C PRO A 533 -30.61 3.26 3.75
N PHE A 534 -31.05 2.15 4.34
CA PHE A 534 -32.42 1.65 4.20
C PHE A 534 -32.93 1.04 5.51
N ALA A 535 -34.26 0.99 5.67
CA ALA A 535 -34.89 0.38 6.84
C ALA A 535 -34.72 -1.15 6.81
N PHE A 536 -34.22 -1.72 7.90
CA PHE A 536 -34.10 -3.17 8.10
C PHE A 536 -34.36 -3.51 9.57
N GLY A 537 -35.22 -4.48 9.85
CA GLY A 537 -35.70 -4.73 11.21
C GLY A 537 -36.38 -3.49 11.79
N LEU A 538 -35.94 -3.06 12.98
CA LEU A 538 -36.39 -1.84 13.66
C LEU A 538 -35.38 -0.68 13.56
N GLY A 539 -34.33 -0.83 12.75
CA GLY A 539 -33.28 0.17 12.56
C GLY A 539 -32.97 0.46 11.09
N LEU A 540 -31.79 1.04 10.87
CA LEU A 540 -31.27 1.34 9.55
C LEU A 540 -30.04 0.46 9.25
N ARG A 541 -29.88 0.05 7.99
CA ARG A 541 -28.70 -0.63 7.49
C ARG A 541 -28.06 0.19 6.37
N TYR A 542 -26.74 0.30 6.42
CA TYR A 542 -25.91 0.84 5.36
C TYR A 542 -24.76 -0.13 5.05
N VAL A 543 -24.51 -0.38 3.76
CA VAL A 543 -23.36 -1.16 3.30
C VAL A 543 -22.50 -0.25 2.43
N ASN A 544 -21.27 0.00 2.85
CA ASN A 544 -20.30 0.78 2.10
C ASN A 544 -19.77 -0.04 0.91
N GLY A 545 -19.55 0.62 -0.23
CA GLY A 545 -18.81 0.00 -1.33
C GLY A 545 -17.34 -0.21 -0.98
N SER A 546 -16.56 -0.79 -1.89
CA SER A 546 -15.12 -0.92 -1.65
C SER A 546 -14.42 0.43 -1.73
N THR A 547 -13.69 0.81 -0.68
CA THR A 547 -12.80 1.98 -0.70
C THR A 547 -11.58 1.76 -1.58
N ALA A 548 -11.23 0.52 -1.91
CA ALA A 548 -10.16 0.19 -2.85
C ALA A 548 -10.63 0.10 -4.32
N GLY A 549 -11.93 0.29 -4.59
CA GLY A 549 -12.49 0.05 -5.91
C GLY A 549 -12.36 -1.42 -6.34
N ALA A 550 -12.50 -2.35 -5.40
CA ALA A 550 -12.40 -3.78 -5.68
C ALA A 550 -13.52 -4.23 -6.63
N ALA A 551 -13.12 -4.83 -7.75
CA ALA A 551 -14.02 -5.46 -8.72
C ALA A 551 -13.76 -6.97 -8.75
N SER A 552 -14.81 -7.78 -8.95
CA SER A 552 -14.68 -9.24 -8.94
C SER A 552 -13.63 -9.73 -9.94
N GLY A 553 -12.71 -10.58 -9.48
CA GLY A 553 -11.64 -11.17 -10.29
C GLY A 553 -10.55 -10.18 -10.74
N GLN A 554 -10.54 -8.94 -10.23
CA GLN A 554 -9.53 -7.94 -10.54
C GLN A 554 -8.61 -7.70 -9.35
N PRO A 555 -7.32 -7.37 -9.59
CA PRO A 555 -6.43 -6.99 -8.51
C PRO A 555 -6.90 -5.68 -7.86
N THR A 556 -6.75 -5.58 -6.55
CA THR A 556 -7.07 -4.37 -5.77
C THR A 556 -5.88 -3.44 -5.64
N VAL A 557 -4.66 -3.95 -5.77
CA VAL A 557 -3.42 -3.16 -5.75
C VAL A 557 -3.13 -2.63 -7.15
N GLY A 558 -2.97 -1.31 -7.26
CA GLY A 558 -2.76 -0.63 -8.53
C GLY A 558 -3.84 0.43 -8.77
N PRO A 559 -4.06 0.87 -10.03
CA PRO A 559 -5.19 1.71 -10.39
C PRO A 559 -6.53 1.05 -10.07
N LEU A 560 -7.58 1.86 -9.91
CA LEU A 560 -8.90 1.36 -9.56
C LEU A 560 -9.53 0.57 -10.72
N HIS A 561 -10.13 -0.57 -10.41
CA HIS A 561 -10.88 -1.40 -11.38
C HIS A 561 -12.39 -1.23 -11.25
N GLY A 562 -12.88 -0.91 -10.05
CA GLY A 562 -14.25 -0.46 -9.77
C GLY A 562 -14.25 0.96 -9.20
N THR A 563 -15.45 1.47 -8.89
CA THR A 563 -15.58 2.74 -8.18
C THR A 563 -15.10 2.57 -6.74
N ALA A 564 -14.13 3.38 -6.33
CA ALA A 564 -13.73 3.48 -4.93
C ALA A 564 -14.69 4.40 -4.19
N GLU A 565 -15.21 3.95 -3.06
CA GLU A 565 -16.24 4.67 -2.30
C GLU A 565 -15.82 4.90 -0.84
N MET A 566 -16.07 6.13 -0.37
CA MET A 566 -15.94 6.53 1.02
C MET A 566 -17.21 7.29 1.43
N THR A 567 -17.65 7.12 2.67
CA THR A 567 -18.92 7.69 3.10
C THR A 567 -18.77 8.52 4.36
N LEU A 568 -19.35 9.70 4.36
CA LEU A 568 -19.44 10.56 5.54
C LEU A 568 -20.80 10.40 6.18
N LEU A 569 -20.81 10.28 7.50
CA LEU A 569 -22.02 10.19 8.31
C LEU A 569 -22.02 11.32 9.33
N ARG A 570 -23.16 12.00 9.53
CA ARG A 570 -23.31 12.96 10.63
C ARG A 570 -24.24 12.43 11.71
N PHE A 571 -23.77 12.49 12.95
CA PHE A 571 -24.47 12.09 14.14
C PHE A 571 -24.84 13.32 14.98
N ASP A 572 -26.09 13.35 15.44
CA ASP A 572 -26.60 14.35 16.38
C ASP A 572 -26.45 13.82 17.82
N PRO A 573 -25.53 14.38 18.62
CA PRO A 573 -25.27 13.89 19.98
C PRO A 573 -26.40 14.18 20.97
N VAL A 574 -27.31 15.12 20.64
CA VAL A 574 -28.48 15.44 21.49
C VAL A 574 -29.63 14.48 21.18
N ALA A 575 -29.93 14.29 19.89
CA ALA A 575 -30.98 13.38 19.45
C ALA A 575 -30.54 11.90 19.44
N ARG A 576 -29.23 11.65 19.63
CA ARG A 576 -28.59 10.33 19.56
C ARG A 576 -28.94 9.54 18.31
N ARG A 577 -28.86 10.18 17.15
CA ARG A 577 -29.17 9.53 15.85
C ARG A 577 -28.35 10.11 14.71
N PHE A 578 -28.14 9.29 13.69
CA PHE A 578 -27.60 9.75 12.43
C PHE A 578 -28.65 10.55 11.66
N VAL A 579 -28.25 11.70 11.10
CA VAL A 579 -29.18 12.66 10.50
C VAL A 579 -29.05 12.74 8.98
N ASP A 580 -27.83 12.61 8.46
CA ASP A 580 -27.57 12.58 7.03
C ASP A 580 -26.23 11.91 6.71
N TRP A 581 -26.03 11.64 5.43
CA TRP A 581 -24.85 11.03 4.89
C TRP A 581 -24.42 11.69 3.58
N LYS A 582 -23.17 11.52 3.21
CA LYS A 582 -22.58 12.04 1.98
C LYS A 582 -21.62 11.02 1.41
N LEU A 583 -21.64 10.88 0.10
CA LEU A 583 -20.81 9.94 -0.62
C LEU A 583 -19.65 10.64 -1.34
N VAL A 584 -18.48 10.01 -1.30
CA VAL A 584 -17.31 10.37 -2.10
C VAL A 584 -16.96 9.17 -2.98
N GLU A 585 -16.93 9.39 -4.29
CA GLU A 585 -16.64 8.37 -5.29
C GLU A 585 -15.40 8.77 -6.09
N VAL A 586 -14.52 7.80 -6.35
CA VAL A 586 -13.37 7.92 -7.24
C VAL A 586 -13.47 6.81 -8.28
N PHE A 587 -13.44 7.18 -9.56
CA PHE A 587 -13.72 6.28 -10.67
C PHE A 587 -12.43 5.72 -11.30
N PRO A 588 -12.51 4.60 -12.04
CA PRO A 588 -11.37 4.02 -12.77
C PRO A 588 -10.70 4.93 -13.81
N ASP A 589 -11.30 6.06 -14.17
CA ASP A 589 -10.73 7.07 -15.07
C ASP A 589 -10.06 8.23 -14.32
N ALA A 590 -9.78 8.05 -13.02
CA ALA A 590 -9.21 9.05 -12.11
C ALA A 590 -10.10 10.30 -11.91
N THR A 591 -11.36 10.27 -12.34
CA THR A 591 -12.32 11.31 -11.96
C THR A 591 -12.90 11.04 -10.57
N ALA A 592 -13.39 12.09 -9.91
CA ALA A 592 -14.05 11.96 -8.62
C ALA A 592 -15.34 12.77 -8.54
N GLN A 593 -16.26 12.30 -7.70
CA GLN A 593 -17.53 12.95 -7.40
C GLN A 593 -17.75 13.01 -5.89
N VAL A 594 -18.41 14.08 -5.44
CA VAL A 594 -18.83 14.27 -4.05
C VAL A 594 -20.31 14.62 -4.08
N SER A 595 -21.14 13.80 -3.45
CA SER A 595 -22.58 13.99 -3.43
C SER A 595 -22.96 15.19 -2.54
N PRO A 596 -24.17 15.78 -2.70
CA PRO A 596 -24.75 16.56 -1.63
C PRO A 596 -24.98 15.71 -0.38
N TRP A 597 -25.16 16.37 0.77
CA TRP A 597 -25.69 15.71 1.97
C TRP A 597 -27.12 15.20 1.70
N GLN A 598 -27.37 13.95 2.06
CA GLN A 598 -28.63 13.23 1.88
C GLN A 598 -29.20 12.85 3.24
N GLU A 599 -30.46 13.19 3.50
CA GLU A 599 -31.11 12.85 4.77
C GLU A 599 -31.17 11.34 4.99
N MET A 600 -31.00 10.91 6.24
CA MET A 600 -31.24 9.51 6.61
C MET A 600 -32.73 9.18 6.42
N PRO A 601 -33.07 8.00 5.88
CA PRO A 601 -34.46 7.57 5.83
C PRO A 601 -35.02 7.42 7.24
N ALA A 602 -36.34 7.54 7.37
CA ALA A 602 -37.00 7.26 8.65
C ALA A 602 -36.83 5.78 9.01
N ALA A 603 -36.42 5.52 10.26
CA ALA A 603 -36.48 4.17 10.81
C ALA A 603 -37.95 3.72 10.90
N PRO A 604 -38.23 2.42 10.73
CA PRO A 604 -39.58 1.89 10.85
C PRO A 604 -40.05 2.02 12.31
N GLU A 605 -41.27 2.56 12.51
CA GLU A 605 -41.86 2.61 13.84
C GLU A 605 -42.35 1.22 14.26
N PRO A 606 -42.17 0.82 15.54
CA PRO A 606 -42.75 -0.41 16.05
C PRO A 606 -44.27 -0.36 15.87
N VAL A 607 -44.84 -1.36 15.21
CA VAL A 607 -46.30 -1.49 15.15
C VAL A 607 -46.78 -1.88 16.54
N GLU A 608 -47.39 -0.95 17.28
CA GLU A 608 -48.11 -1.27 18.50
C GLU A 608 -49.27 -2.22 18.12
N VAL A 609 -49.11 -3.50 18.43
CA VAL A 609 -50.21 -4.45 18.35
C VAL A 609 -51.12 -4.11 19.53
N GLU A 610 -52.23 -3.41 19.28
CA GLU A 610 -53.29 -3.29 20.28
C GLU A 610 -53.71 -4.72 20.67
N ASP A 611 -53.42 -5.10 21.92
CA ASP A 611 -53.89 -6.34 22.52
C ASP A 611 -55.41 -6.37 22.44
N GLY A 612 -55.93 -6.96 21.37
CA GLY A 612 -57.34 -7.28 21.26
C GLY A 612 -57.70 -8.20 22.41
N GLU A 613 -58.52 -7.70 23.34
CA GLU A 613 -59.16 -8.45 24.41
C GLU A 613 -59.93 -9.65 23.81
N GLY A 614 -59.18 -10.74 23.64
CA GLY A 614 -59.59 -11.98 23.00
C GLY A 614 -59.76 -13.07 24.04
N ASP A 615 -60.98 -13.11 24.56
CA ASP A 615 -61.74 -14.32 24.87
C ASP A 615 -61.72 -14.85 26.30
N GLY A 616 -62.94 -14.94 26.82
CA GLY A 616 -63.31 -15.72 27.99
C GLY A 616 -64.31 -16.78 27.57
N ASP A 617 -63.92 -18.02 27.83
CA ASP A 617 -64.75 -19.20 28.12
C ASP A 617 -65.24 -20.13 26.98
N ARG A 618 -64.75 -21.38 27.11
CA ARG A 618 -65.45 -22.69 26.97
C ARG A 618 -65.51 -23.31 25.56
N ASP A 619 -65.31 -24.61 25.33
CA ASP A 619 -65.26 -25.78 26.21
C ASP A 619 -64.43 -26.89 25.53
N ASP A 620 -63.79 -27.68 26.40
CA ASP A 620 -63.14 -28.96 26.15
C ASP A 620 -64.16 -30.04 25.74
N GLN A 621 -63.83 -30.81 24.69
CA GLN A 621 -64.24 -32.21 24.61
C GLN A 621 -63.37 -33.03 23.66
N THR A 622 -62.47 -33.76 24.28
CA THR A 622 -61.72 -34.92 23.80
C THR A 622 -62.61 -36.03 23.21
N GLY A 623 -62.12 -36.70 22.16
CA GLY A 623 -62.63 -37.98 21.69
C GLY A 623 -61.62 -38.65 20.74
N ASP A 624 -60.95 -39.67 21.27
CA ASP A 624 -59.95 -40.55 20.64
C ASP A 624 -60.32 -41.08 19.24
N GLU A 625 -59.32 -41.26 18.37
CA GLU A 625 -59.01 -42.54 17.70
C GLU A 625 -57.81 -42.38 16.73
N GLN A 626 -56.70 -43.08 17.02
CA GLN A 626 -55.70 -43.50 16.01
C GLN A 626 -56.11 -44.87 15.46
N PRO A 627 -55.88 -45.22 14.17
CA PRO A 627 -54.60 -45.86 13.82
C PRO A 627 -54.08 -45.76 12.35
N THR A 628 -52.75 -45.74 12.24
CA THR A 628 -51.84 -46.43 11.27
C THR A 628 -51.77 -46.06 9.76
N PRO A 629 -50.58 -46.29 9.13
CA PRO A 629 -50.15 -45.70 7.85
C PRO A 629 -50.25 -46.64 6.64
N GLY A 630 -50.26 -46.09 5.43
CA GLY A 630 -50.10 -46.86 4.19
C GLY A 630 -50.33 -46.05 2.90
N ASP A 631 -49.23 -45.75 2.22
CA ASP A 631 -48.94 -45.86 0.78
C ASP A 631 -49.76 -45.16 -0.34
N GLU A 632 -48.95 -44.66 -1.29
CA GLU A 632 -49.17 -44.42 -2.73
C GLU A 632 -49.65 -43.03 -3.25
N GLN A 633 -48.71 -42.37 -3.94
CA GLN A 633 -48.77 -41.14 -4.76
C GLN A 633 -49.57 -41.32 -6.09
N PRO A 634 -49.55 -40.37 -7.06
CA PRO A 634 -49.99 -38.96 -7.04
C PRO A 634 -50.91 -38.64 -8.25
N SER A 635 -51.63 -37.50 -8.24
CA SER A 635 -52.07 -36.87 -9.50
C SER A 635 -52.46 -35.40 -9.32
N GLY A 636 -51.86 -34.53 -10.15
CA GLY A 636 -52.59 -33.44 -10.82
C GLY A 636 -52.40 -32.02 -10.31
N ASP A 637 -51.34 -31.38 -10.80
CA ASP A 637 -51.19 -29.98 -11.26
C ASP A 637 -52.30 -28.96 -10.94
N ALA A 638 -51.93 -27.85 -10.27
CA ALA A 638 -52.06 -26.47 -10.80
C ALA A 638 -51.55 -25.41 -9.80
N GLU A 639 -50.43 -24.80 -10.18
CA GLU A 639 -50.03 -23.38 -10.05
C GLU A 639 -50.53 -22.54 -8.86
N SER A 640 -49.59 -22.17 -7.98
CA SER A 640 -49.51 -20.81 -7.41
C SER A 640 -48.06 -20.40 -7.24
N SER A 641 -47.67 -19.36 -7.96
CA SER A 641 -46.43 -18.60 -7.87
C SER A 641 -46.24 -18.00 -6.47
N ASP A 642 -45.05 -18.17 -5.89
CA ASP A 642 -44.32 -17.11 -5.18
C ASP A 642 -42.84 -17.52 -5.14
N ALA A 643 -41.98 -16.61 -5.61
CA ALA A 643 -40.56 -16.84 -5.83
C ALA A 643 -39.77 -16.43 -4.58
N GLU A 644 -39.27 -17.42 -3.85
CA GLU A 644 -38.08 -17.27 -3.00
C GLU A 644 -36.84 -17.34 -3.90
N SER A 645 -36.08 -16.24 -3.97
CA SER A 645 -34.71 -16.28 -4.49
C SER A 645 -33.78 -16.62 -3.34
N GLY A 646 -33.40 -17.90 -3.25
CA GLY A 646 -32.24 -18.33 -2.47
C GLY A 646 -30.97 -17.98 -3.23
N ASP A 647 -30.08 -17.21 -2.59
CA ASP A 647 -28.76 -16.92 -3.12
C ASP A 647 -27.85 -18.11 -2.89
N ALA A 648 -27.41 -18.70 -4.01
CA ALA A 648 -26.51 -19.83 -4.05
C ALA A 648 -25.08 -19.37 -3.79
N GLU A 649 -24.45 -20.00 -2.80
CA GLU A 649 -23.01 -20.07 -2.62
C GLU A 649 -22.34 -20.52 -3.93
N SER A 650 -21.50 -19.65 -4.51
CA SER A 650 -20.63 -20.01 -5.62
C SER A 650 -19.37 -20.66 -5.08
N GLY A 651 -19.31 -21.99 -5.14
CA GLY A 651 -18.08 -22.75 -5.03
C GLY A 651 -17.19 -22.52 -6.26
N ASP A 652 -15.93 -22.19 -6.01
CA ASP A 652 -14.90 -22.07 -7.03
C ASP A 652 -14.53 -23.45 -7.60
N ALA A 653 -14.86 -23.67 -8.86
CA ALA A 653 -14.34 -24.76 -9.66
C ALA A 653 -13.29 -24.20 -10.63
N GLU A 654 -12.03 -24.51 -10.40
CA GLU A 654 -10.95 -24.31 -11.37
C GLU A 654 -11.22 -25.18 -12.62
N SER A 655 -11.57 -24.55 -13.74
CA SER A 655 -11.51 -25.15 -15.07
C SER A 655 -10.22 -24.72 -15.76
N GLY A 656 -9.26 -25.64 -15.83
CA GLY A 656 -8.13 -25.54 -16.74
C GLY A 656 -8.57 -25.89 -18.16
N ASP A 657 -8.25 -25.02 -19.12
CA ASP A 657 -8.28 -25.35 -20.54
C ASP A 657 -6.86 -25.36 -21.09
N ALA A 658 -6.38 -26.57 -21.35
CA ALA A 658 -5.25 -26.87 -22.19
C ALA A 658 -5.72 -26.96 -23.65
N GLU A 659 -5.08 -26.23 -24.56
CA GLU A 659 -5.25 -26.41 -26.00
C GLU A 659 -4.67 -27.76 -26.43
N SER A 660 -5.53 -28.65 -26.93
CA SER A 660 -5.14 -29.90 -27.59
C SER A 660 -5.12 -29.74 -29.11
N GLY A 661 -3.95 -29.98 -29.72
CA GLY A 661 -3.79 -30.25 -31.14
C GLY A 661 -3.35 -31.70 -31.37
N ASP A 662 -4.32 -32.53 -31.72
CA ASP A 662 -4.31 -33.77 -32.53
C ASP A 662 -3.02 -34.63 -32.61
N ALA A 663 -3.10 -35.86 -32.06
CA ALA A 663 -2.33 -37.01 -32.54
C ALA A 663 -3.10 -38.31 -32.33
N GLY A 664 -3.36 -39.02 -33.42
CA GLY A 664 -4.08 -40.28 -33.46
C GLY A 664 -3.29 -41.47 -32.90
N SER A 665 -4.02 -42.28 -32.13
CA SER A 665 -4.13 -43.75 -32.19
C SER A 665 -2.85 -44.61 -32.20
N GLY A 666 -2.73 -45.44 -31.15
CA GLY A 666 -2.58 -46.89 -31.34
C GLY A 666 -1.41 -47.58 -30.66
N ASP A 667 -1.75 -48.32 -29.60
CA ASP A 667 -1.27 -49.66 -29.21
C ASP A 667 0.18 -49.94 -28.77
N ASP A 668 0.24 -50.29 -27.48
CA ASP A 668 0.78 -51.52 -26.88
C ASP A 668 2.28 -51.89 -26.90
N ALA A 669 2.70 -52.29 -25.69
CA ALA A 669 3.71 -53.28 -25.33
C ALA A 669 5.20 -52.88 -25.33
N GLN A 670 5.74 -52.72 -24.12
CA GLN A 670 7.10 -53.17 -23.75
C GLN A 670 7.19 -54.72 -23.88
N PRO A 671 8.37 -55.36 -24.11
CA PRO A 671 9.62 -55.08 -23.37
C PRO A 671 10.99 -55.35 -24.06
N SER A 672 12.04 -55.00 -23.30
CA SER A 672 13.35 -55.68 -23.10
C SER A 672 14.42 -55.74 -24.19
N ASP A 673 15.59 -55.26 -23.75
CA ASP A 673 16.96 -55.83 -23.85
C ASP A 673 17.80 -55.76 -25.14
N ASP A 674 19.10 -55.58 -24.86
CA ASP A 674 20.32 -55.84 -25.63
C ASP A 674 20.99 -54.73 -26.50
N GLU A 675 22.16 -54.32 -25.99
CA GLU A 675 23.38 -53.85 -26.68
C GLU A 675 23.83 -54.79 -27.86
N PRO A 676 24.89 -54.53 -28.68
CA PRO A 676 25.74 -53.33 -28.85
C PRO A 676 26.18 -53.02 -30.34
N ALA A 677 26.98 -51.96 -30.47
CA ALA A 677 28.16 -51.81 -31.35
C ALA A 677 28.06 -51.54 -32.88
N ALA A 678 28.84 -50.51 -33.27
CA ALA A 678 29.90 -50.50 -34.30
C ALA A 678 29.70 -49.65 -35.59
N ASP A 679 30.72 -48.81 -35.76
CA ASP A 679 31.44 -48.44 -37.00
C ASP A 679 30.80 -47.53 -38.06
N GLY A 680 31.56 -46.48 -38.40
CA GLY A 680 31.34 -45.65 -39.58
C GLY A 680 32.23 -44.41 -39.62
N ASP A 681 33.52 -44.62 -39.87
CA ASP A 681 34.55 -43.59 -40.03
C ASP A 681 34.54 -42.98 -41.46
N HIS A 682 34.95 -41.70 -41.55
CA HIS A 682 35.59 -41.01 -42.71
C HIS A 682 34.75 -40.29 -43.81
N PRO A 683 35.33 -39.30 -44.56
CA PRO A 683 35.01 -37.86 -44.45
C PRO A 683 34.84 -37.14 -45.82
N ALA A 684 35.13 -35.83 -45.88
CA ALA A 684 35.26 -34.94 -47.05
C ALA A 684 33.94 -34.38 -47.60
N ASP A 685 33.80 -33.16 -48.14
CA ASP A 685 34.66 -32.03 -48.50
C ASP A 685 33.67 -30.88 -48.84
N GLY A 686 34.12 -29.61 -48.86
CA GLY A 686 33.51 -28.62 -49.76
C GLY A 686 33.25 -27.21 -49.22
N ASP A 687 34.23 -26.34 -49.49
CA ASP A 687 34.13 -24.94 -49.95
C ASP A 687 33.43 -23.83 -49.12
N GLN A 688 34.28 -22.90 -48.69
CA GLN A 688 34.03 -21.46 -48.47
C GLN A 688 33.91 -20.71 -49.84
N PRO A 689 33.96 -19.36 -49.88
CA PRO A 689 33.00 -18.35 -49.43
C PRO A 689 32.59 -17.43 -50.61
N ALA A 690 31.72 -16.44 -50.37
CA ALA A 690 31.51 -15.33 -51.31
C ALA A 690 31.76 -13.99 -50.61
N ASP A 691 32.49 -13.15 -51.34
CA ASP A 691 33.16 -11.91 -50.96
C ASP A 691 32.25 -10.67 -50.86
N ASP A 692 32.67 -9.78 -49.97
CA ASP A 692 32.86 -8.33 -50.05
C ASP A 692 31.93 -7.37 -50.84
N ALA A 693 31.63 -6.29 -50.09
CA ALA A 693 31.62 -4.86 -50.45
C ALA A 693 30.39 -4.25 -51.14
N ALA A 694 29.76 -3.28 -50.47
CA ALA A 694 29.86 -1.86 -50.86
C ALA A 694 29.21 -0.90 -49.85
N ASP A 695 29.77 0.30 -49.88
CA ASP A 695 29.68 1.47 -49.02
C ASP A 695 28.52 2.43 -49.38
N ALA A 696 28.21 3.29 -48.42
CA ALA A 696 27.66 4.65 -48.53
C ALA A 696 26.16 4.93 -48.76
N SER A 697 25.61 5.64 -47.77
CA SER A 697 24.84 6.90 -47.87
C SER A 697 23.39 6.87 -47.33
N GLN A 698 23.21 7.70 -46.30
CA GLN A 698 21.99 8.35 -45.76
C GLN A 698 21.05 8.96 -46.84
N PRO A 699 19.84 9.43 -46.47
CA PRO A 699 19.30 9.72 -45.12
C PRO A 699 18.14 8.84 -44.64
#